data_AF-A0A0R2EYP8-F1
#
_entry.id   AF-A0A0R2EYP8-F1
#
_cell.length_a   1.000
_cell.length_b   1.000
_cell.length_c   1.000
_cell.angle_alpha   90.00
_cell.angle_beta   90.00
_cell.angle_gamma   90.00
#
_symmetry.space_group_name_H-M   'P 1'
#
loop_
_entity.id
_entity.type
_entity.pdbx_description
1 polymer ?
#
loop_
_entity_poly.entity_id
_entity_poly.type
_entity_poly.pdbx_seq_one_letter_code
_entity_poly.pdbx_strand_id
1 'polypeptide(L)'
;MKHRLAWFGFIMSIAAVFTTALLPNQETNAAADPAISDAVTLNITKTNGFLHPAISVDPEQLQNTRRELATGAQPWQAYYEGMVQSPYASRDFKAANLKSGTFDTPKDATFASSGQELTLSADGFRAYTQAIMYYLTGQKQYRYNAIRLVRTWENMDPAGFKYYADAHIHAPVPFYYMVSAAELLKFTSVDGNLYTDAEGNQVNLNWTSTDNSKLTQNLIDPLVTNLLIKTKDQYFAQHLYPLTGALAAAIFKNDQAAYTDAVEQTFVNAGSSRPNINGALNNLFHQMSADDPRNPVKQDFVEHLEMGRDANHAKDDVFCFTGLARVINNQGTLVDPTTGEPSTAANAVDPYQFGNNRLIEGAEQFYRYNDGETIPWIQVSKPGDTTHPAIEADGVQNIIDFGGAVSTDGRGRMNKPYTSSELYDYYRFQEGLSAAEIAKRYPAVATQATHLNGTTFYEGTTALNYWGVYSDNKITEIGTDYWLSMPAAKGSDSATFPSAPATNADVSFIQHGTILDENHAQLTKDGITVEAVSDQKDIKETAYDKRYPQDTTTARGGSQIALAGLVKPTDGYFAIKLKTNGVAKLLISSSNLPNKAYQTLTLPNTKNQWQTVAYPTNGGQAYMDFYAVVGKSSTKVTFAAASYTDQAALPVIGETARDTAVFLGHTITLKLSATNATTLTLADGPKGLQLAADGTLSWKPTAAGDYPVTVTATNGQRTVNKTFTISVKKDRTTAYNQATQQLSEGVYTTASMAKINTAAKAVINLLDHGDDAAFQSALTAYTEAIKQGELLNPTLEDHSLNYAAYPDMTIANLLTKDTLSLDPKQTFNTTALVDNDPASYGGDWMTPAVLDFGENYRVTLTSSSFLARTGFPNRTQGANLYGSNDAKTWTKLTTTTTKRDNQMQTVAIDQAQQGIAYRYIKIQVDEPGEPTDPAWPGIASFADIHLFGTRTEVTKDAAGSTRPKLLSEPSQPALDDHSTNQTEVTNPTKKPSQPTGSDASFNHGQSTAASRGHNHPSADQSSIKAEAKSKKPAPIKANRTSVKQDKHARKAYPQTGESHRLTYSIAGLLIAAVSALLMIARVKRANR
;
A
#
# COMPACT_ATOMS: atom_id res chain seq x y z
N MET A 1 30.75 -12.44 -37.39
CA MET A 1 30.80 -10.98 -37.52
C MET A 1 30.09 -10.38 -36.33
N LYS A 2 30.88 -9.85 -35.40
CA LYS A 2 30.46 -9.12 -34.20
C LYS A 2 30.48 -7.63 -34.55
N HIS A 3 29.66 -6.85 -33.82
CA HIS A 3 29.59 -5.38 -33.80
C HIS A 3 28.71 -4.71 -34.86
N ARG A 4 27.51 -4.29 -34.43
CA ARG A 4 26.92 -2.93 -34.57
C ARG A 4 25.39 -3.01 -34.60
N LEU A 5 24.76 -3.05 -33.42
CA LEU A 5 23.36 -2.65 -33.18
C LEU A 5 23.13 -2.61 -31.66
N ALA A 6 23.69 -1.57 -31.05
CA ALA A 6 23.34 -1.09 -29.73
C ALA A 6 23.57 0.41 -29.79
N TRP A 7 22.51 1.18 -30.03
CA TRP A 7 22.36 2.62 -29.80
C TRP A 7 21.01 3.01 -30.41
N PHE A 8 19.96 3.03 -29.58
CA PHE A 8 18.78 3.90 -29.60
C PHE A 8 17.73 3.28 -28.66
N GLY A 9 17.96 3.49 -27.37
CA GLY A 9 17.13 3.03 -26.26
C GLY A 9 17.54 3.76 -24.99
N PHE A 10 17.52 5.10 -25.05
CA PHE A 10 17.72 5.98 -23.90
C PHE A 10 16.91 7.24 -24.17
N ILE A 11 16.01 7.57 -23.23
CA ILE A 11 15.08 8.71 -23.08
C ILE A 11 13.67 8.16 -22.79
N MET A 12 13.48 7.68 -21.56
CA MET A 12 12.32 7.86 -20.66
C MET A 12 12.57 7.05 -19.38
N SER A 13 13.75 7.29 -18.82
CA SER A 13 14.16 6.95 -17.46
C SER A 13 15.13 8.05 -17.09
N ILE A 14 14.59 9.25 -16.84
CA ILE A 14 15.36 10.30 -16.17
C ILE A 14 15.53 9.80 -14.74
N ALA A 15 16.69 9.17 -14.59
CA ALA A 15 17.36 8.81 -13.37
C ALA A 15 17.00 9.73 -12.21
N ALA A 16 16.41 9.12 -11.18
CA ALA A 16 16.95 9.26 -9.84
C ALA A 16 18.46 8.95 -9.92
N VAL A 17 19.26 9.95 -10.28
CA VAL A 17 20.66 9.94 -9.92
C VAL A 17 20.63 10.11 -8.42
N PHE A 18 20.65 8.98 -7.72
CA PHE A 18 21.21 8.91 -6.38
C PHE A 18 22.64 9.43 -6.50
N THR A 19 22.81 10.75 -6.38
CA THR A 19 23.98 11.23 -5.68
C THR A 19 23.81 10.71 -4.26
N THR A 20 24.29 9.48 -4.02
CA THR A 20 24.88 9.20 -2.74
C THR A 20 25.91 10.31 -2.55
N ALA A 21 25.52 11.37 -1.85
CA ALA A 21 26.48 12.08 -1.04
C ALA A 21 26.98 11.02 -0.07
N LEU A 22 27.97 10.23 -0.52
CA LEU A 22 28.98 9.69 0.36
C LEU A 22 29.47 10.94 1.08
N LEU A 23 28.92 11.18 2.27
CA LEU A 23 29.50 12.09 3.22
C LEU A 23 30.98 11.71 3.20
N PRO A 24 31.90 12.59 2.75
CA PRO A 24 33.30 12.32 2.97
C PRO A 24 33.40 12.01 4.46
N ASN A 25 34.11 10.92 4.83
CA ASN A 25 34.48 10.68 6.22
C ASN A 25 35.08 11.97 6.75
N GLN A 26 34.25 12.81 7.35
CA GLN A 26 34.66 13.96 8.09
C GLN A 26 35.19 13.35 9.36
N GLU A 27 36.48 13.58 9.61
CA GLU A 27 37.01 13.45 10.95
C GLU A 27 36.02 14.16 11.89
N THR A 28 35.38 13.39 12.76
CA THR A 28 34.34 13.84 13.67
C THR A 28 34.97 14.75 14.71
N ASN A 29 35.14 16.03 14.37
CA ASN A 29 34.92 17.07 15.36
C ASN A 29 33.41 17.31 15.40
N ALA A 30 32.65 16.35 15.94
CA ALA A 30 31.25 16.58 16.25
C ALA A 30 31.24 17.73 17.25
N ALA A 31 30.81 18.92 16.80
CA ALA A 31 30.57 20.02 17.73
C ALA A 31 29.59 19.52 18.79
N ALA A 32 29.88 19.77 20.06
CA ALA A 32 28.96 19.41 21.14
C ALA A 32 27.59 20.04 20.88
N ASP A 33 26.52 19.33 21.26
CA ASP A 33 25.17 19.85 21.12
C ASP A 33 25.05 21.22 21.80
N PRO A 34 24.29 22.16 21.23
CA PRO A 34 24.10 23.47 21.83
C PRO A 34 23.63 23.34 23.28
N ALA A 35 24.34 23.98 24.22
CA ALA A 35 23.98 23.90 25.63
C ALA A 35 22.62 24.57 25.90
N ILE A 36 21.84 23.94 26.78
CA ILE A 36 20.55 24.45 27.24
C ILE A 36 20.77 25.64 28.18
N SER A 37 19.93 26.67 28.06
CA SER A 37 20.04 27.91 28.83
C SER A 37 18.66 28.43 29.24
N ASP A 38 18.61 29.07 30.41
CA ASP A 38 17.44 29.79 30.93
C ASP A 38 17.44 31.30 30.61
N ALA A 39 18.40 31.77 29.79
CA ALA A 39 18.57 33.19 29.47
C ALA A 39 17.39 33.83 28.73
N VAL A 40 16.55 33.02 28.08
CA VAL A 40 15.35 33.47 27.36
C VAL A 40 14.11 33.23 28.23
N THR A 41 13.27 34.23 28.42
CA THR A 41 11.97 34.07 29.08
C THR A 41 10.88 33.82 28.06
N LEU A 42 9.99 32.86 28.34
CA LEU A 42 8.74 32.65 27.59
C LEU A 42 7.64 33.50 28.25
N ASN A 43 7.12 34.48 27.52
CA ASN A 43 6.08 35.39 28.00
C ASN A 43 4.70 34.81 27.71
N ILE A 44 4.19 34.02 28.65
CA ILE A 44 2.86 33.41 28.54
C ILE A 44 1.80 34.48 28.83
N THR A 45 0.94 34.77 27.86
CA THR A 45 -0.11 35.79 28.01
C THR A 45 -1.43 35.31 27.43
N LYS A 46 -2.54 35.79 27.98
CA LYS A 46 -3.88 35.56 27.43
C LYS A 46 -4.40 36.86 26.81
N THR A 47 -4.65 36.86 25.51
CA THR A 47 -5.14 38.03 24.77
C THR A 47 -6.46 37.65 24.09
N ASN A 48 -7.53 38.42 24.32
CA ASN A 48 -8.86 38.17 23.74
C ASN A 48 -9.38 36.72 23.85
N GLY A 49 -9.01 36.02 24.94
CA GLY A 49 -9.40 34.62 25.14
C GLY A 49 -8.38 33.59 24.65
N PHE A 50 -7.39 33.98 23.84
CA PHE A 50 -6.32 33.10 23.33
C PHE A 50 -5.11 33.09 24.24
N LEU A 51 -4.60 31.89 24.53
CA LEU A 51 -3.31 31.69 25.19
C LEU A 51 -2.20 31.85 24.14
N HIS A 52 -1.12 32.51 24.54
CA HIS A 52 0.06 32.74 23.70
C HIS A 52 1.37 32.56 24.47
N PRO A 53 2.41 31.94 23.88
CA PRO A 53 2.35 31.21 22.63
C PRO A 53 1.64 29.87 22.85
N ALA A 54 0.66 29.52 22.01
CA ALA A 54 -0.04 28.23 22.13
C ALA A 54 -0.66 27.77 20.80
N ILE A 55 -0.05 28.12 19.67
CA ILE A 55 -0.39 27.51 18.36
C ILE A 55 0.12 26.08 18.31
N SER A 56 1.44 25.87 18.42
CA SER A 56 2.03 24.53 18.22
C SER A 56 2.26 23.73 19.48
N VAL A 57 2.62 24.42 20.56
CA VAL A 57 3.08 23.83 21.81
C VAL A 57 2.26 24.33 22.99
N ASP A 58 2.07 23.49 23.99
CA ASP A 58 1.63 23.95 25.30
C ASP A 58 2.77 24.78 25.93
N PRO A 59 2.55 26.05 26.31
CA PRO A 59 3.60 26.91 26.80
C PRO A 59 4.16 26.48 28.17
N GLU A 60 3.34 25.89 29.04
CA GLU A 60 3.79 25.37 30.33
C GLU A 60 4.62 24.10 30.14
N GLN A 61 4.20 23.22 29.22
CA GLN A 61 4.99 22.03 28.88
C GLN A 61 6.26 22.36 28.10
N LEU A 62 6.30 23.44 27.32
CA LEU A 62 7.54 23.94 26.72
C LEU A 62 8.54 24.43 27.79
N GLN A 63 8.06 25.06 28.87
CA GLN A 63 8.89 25.38 30.04
C GLN A 63 9.36 24.12 30.76
N ASN A 64 8.51 23.10 30.89
CA ASN A 64 8.88 21.79 31.40
C ASN A 64 10.00 21.15 30.56
N THR A 65 9.83 21.06 29.25
CA THR A 65 10.82 20.50 28.32
C THR A 65 12.20 21.10 28.53
N ARG A 66 12.30 22.43 28.63
CA ARG A 66 13.59 23.09 28.88
C ARG A 66 14.20 22.73 30.24
N ARG A 67 13.38 22.63 31.29
CA ARG A 67 13.83 22.20 32.63
C ARG A 67 14.35 20.76 32.60
N GLU A 68 13.63 19.86 31.95
CA GLU A 68 14.03 18.46 31.82
C GLU A 68 15.34 18.32 31.04
N LEU A 69 15.48 19.04 29.91
CA LEU A 69 16.71 19.11 29.12
C LEU A 69 17.90 19.67 29.92
N ALA A 70 17.69 20.67 30.77
CA ALA A 70 18.77 21.22 31.61
C ALA A 70 19.36 20.18 32.59
N THR A 71 18.64 19.08 32.85
CA THR A 71 19.09 17.97 33.69
C THR A 71 19.48 16.71 32.89
N GLY A 72 19.37 16.75 31.56
CA GLY A 72 19.62 15.60 30.68
C GLY A 72 18.56 14.49 30.80
N ALA A 73 17.33 14.82 31.20
CA ALA A 73 16.27 13.85 31.42
C ALA A 73 15.74 13.23 30.11
N GLN A 74 15.41 11.95 30.16
CA GLN A 74 14.76 11.23 29.08
C GLN A 74 13.23 11.31 29.20
N PRO A 75 12.47 11.37 28.09
CA PRO A 75 12.92 11.21 26.70
C PRO A 75 13.34 12.52 26.01
N TRP A 76 13.18 13.68 26.65
CA TRP A 76 13.46 14.99 26.05
C TRP A 76 14.86 15.08 25.45
N GLN A 77 15.87 14.57 26.17
CA GLN A 77 17.25 14.55 25.70
C GLN A 77 17.40 13.83 24.35
N ALA A 78 16.81 12.64 24.18
CA ALA A 78 16.90 11.90 22.91
C ALA A 78 16.27 12.68 21.74
N TYR A 79 15.09 13.29 21.95
CA TYR A 79 14.44 14.09 20.92
C TYR A 79 15.26 15.34 20.59
N TYR A 80 15.84 16.02 21.58
CA TYR A 80 16.70 17.17 21.36
C TYR A 80 17.93 16.81 20.53
N GLU A 81 18.64 15.74 20.87
CA GLU A 81 19.78 15.21 20.11
C GLU A 81 19.39 14.90 18.65
N GLY A 82 18.24 14.23 18.46
CA GLY A 82 17.72 13.95 17.12
C GLY A 82 17.41 15.23 16.34
N MET A 83 16.81 16.25 16.96
CA MET A 83 16.54 17.54 16.31
C MET A 83 17.84 18.27 15.93
N VAL A 84 18.84 18.28 16.82
CA VAL A 84 20.14 18.94 16.59
C VAL A 84 20.89 18.31 15.41
N GLN A 85 20.74 16.99 15.20
CA GLN A 85 21.30 16.28 14.04
C GLN A 85 20.57 16.59 12.72
N SER A 86 19.38 17.18 12.77
CA SER A 86 18.64 17.55 11.55
C SER A 86 19.28 18.75 10.84
N PRO A 87 19.17 18.85 9.50
CA PRO A 87 19.66 20.03 8.78
C PRO A 87 18.90 21.32 9.15
N TYR A 88 17.74 21.23 9.80
CA TYR A 88 16.92 22.38 10.20
C TYR A 88 17.45 23.08 11.45
N ALA A 89 18.18 22.36 12.32
CA ALA A 89 18.84 22.94 13.50
C ALA A 89 20.21 23.58 13.18
N SER A 90 20.74 23.40 11.96
CA SER A 90 21.96 24.07 11.53
C SER A 90 21.81 25.60 11.57
N ARG A 91 22.81 26.28 12.15
CA ARG A 91 22.90 27.76 12.10
C ARG A 91 23.32 28.27 10.73
N ASP A 92 23.96 27.41 9.93
CA ASP A 92 24.44 27.71 8.58
C ASP A 92 23.57 27.00 7.55
N PHE A 93 22.88 27.79 6.72
CA PHE A 93 21.99 27.28 5.68
C PHE A 93 21.75 28.32 4.59
N LYS A 94 21.04 27.90 3.53
CA LYS A 94 20.52 28.79 2.50
C LYS A 94 19.00 28.81 2.60
N ALA A 95 18.41 29.97 2.88
CA ALA A 95 16.97 30.15 2.84
C ALA A 95 16.45 29.91 1.40
N ALA A 96 15.36 29.17 1.27
CA ALA A 96 14.82 28.73 0.00
C ALA A 96 14.18 29.89 -0.80
N ASN A 97 13.46 30.78 -0.10
CA ASN A 97 12.83 31.96 -0.70
C ASN A 97 13.61 33.25 -0.53
N LEU A 98 14.85 33.24 -0.04
CA LEU A 98 15.58 34.49 0.10
C LEU A 98 16.33 34.87 -1.18
N LYS A 99 16.20 36.12 -1.62
CA LYS A 99 17.02 36.67 -2.69
C LYS A 99 18.46 36.85 -2.22
N SER A 100 19.40 36.24 -2.94
CA SER A 100 20.83 36.32 -2.63
C SER A 100 21.31 37.77 -2.47
N GLY A 101 22.14 38.01 -1.46
CA GLY A 101 22.68 39.34 -1.13
C GLY A 101 21.69 40.29 -0.46
N THR A 102 20.51 39.82 -0.04
CA THR A 102 19.54 40.60 0.72
C THR A 102 19.32 40.01 2.11
N PHE A 103 18.77 40.82 3.01
CA PHE A 103 18.41 40.36 4.36
C PHE A 103 17.10 39.57 4.32
N ASP A 104 16.03 40.16 3.79
CA ASP A 104 14.64 39.68 3.89
C ASP A 104 13.83 39.92 2.58
N THR A 105 14.49 40.09 1.43
CA THR A 105 13.77 40.23 0.15
C THR A 105 13.45 38.85 -0.42
N PRO A 106 12.18 38.54 -0.74
CA PRO A 106 11.84 37.25 -1.32
C PRO A 106 12.46 37.09 -2.72
N LYS A 107 12.89 35.87 -3.04
CA LYS A 107 13.37 35.44 -4.35
C LYS A 107 12.20 35.35 -5.31
N ASP A 108 11.08 34.84 -4.83
CA ASP A 108 9.78 34.85 -5.50
C ASP A 108 8.73 35.36 -4.50
N ALA A 109 8.10 36.48 -4.82
CA ALA A 109 7.11 37.13 -3.98
C ALA A 109 5.68 36.61 -4.20
N THR A 110 5.48 35.62 -5.08
CA THR A 110 4.16 35.07 -5.43
C THR A 110 3.92 33.72 -4.76
N PHE A 111 2.67 33.23 -4.75
CA PHE A 111 2.34 31.87 -4.32
C PHE A 111 1.23 31.29 -5.20
N ALA A 112 1.63 30.79 -6.36
CA ALA A 112 0.71 30.37 -7.43
C ALA A 112 1.01 28.98 -8.01
N SER A 113 1.95 28.22 -7.42
CA SER A 113 2.28 26.86 -7.85
C SER A 113 2.83 26.02 -6.71
N SER A 114 2.90 24.70 -6.93
CA SER A 114 3.50 23.75 -5.98
C SER A 114 5.02 23.89 -5.81
N GLY A 115 5.70 24.72 -6.60
CA GLY A 115 7.11 25.06 -6.36
C GLY A 115 7.30 25.97 -5.13
N GLN A 116 6.36 26.90 -4.91
CA GLN A 116 6.42 27.81 -3.77
C GLN A 116 6.06 27.10 -2.45
N GLU A 117 5.22 26.07 -2.53
CA GLU A 117 4.91 25.16 -1.43
C GLU A 117 6.16 24.49 -0.84
N LEU A 118 6.98 23.85 -1.69
CA LEU A 118 8.26 23.27 -1.28
C LEU A 118 9.18 24.29 -0.61
N THR A 119 9.15 25.52 -1.14
CA THR A 119 9.94 26.63 -0.62
C THR A 119 9.45 27.06 0.77
N LEU A 120 8.13 27.20 0.97
CA LEU A 120 7.51 27.50 2.27
C LEU A 120 7.76 26.38 3.27
N SER A 121 7.70 25.13 2.83
CA SER A 121 7.95 23.97 3.66
C SER A 121 9.37 23.99 4.24
N ALA A 122 10.37 24.17 3.39
CA ALA A 122 11.77 24.21 3.81
C ALA A 122 12.06 25.39 4.74
N ASP A 123 11.53 26.58 4.44
CA ASP A 123 11.79 27.80 5.21
C ASP A 123 10.95 27.89 6.49
N GLY A 124 9.67 27.52 6.46
CA GLY A 124 8.75 27.58 7.59
C GLY A 124 9.11 26.61 8.70
N PHE A 125 9.38 25.34 8.35
CA PHE A 125 9.84 24.36 9.32
C PHE A 125 11.21 24.72 9.91
N ARG A 126 12.10 25.30 9.09
CA ARG A 126 13.38 25.84 9.56
C ARG A 126 13.19 27.03 10.49
N ALA A 127 12.35 27.99 10.14
CA ALA A 127 12.07 29.15 10.98
C ALA A 127 11.58 28.72 12.36
N TYR A 128 10.68 27.73 12.40
CA TYR A 128 10.18 27.13 13.62
C TYR A 128 11.28 26.45 14.44
N THR A 129 12.09 25.60 13.81
CA THR A 129 13.23 24.94 14.46
C THR A 129 14.21 25.95 15.05
N GLN A 130 14.54 27.02 14.30
CA GLN A 130 15.44 28.07 14.77
C GLN A 130 14.83 28.87 15.93
N ALA A 131 13.51 29.12 15.93
CA ALA A 131 12.82 29.77 17.04
C ALA A 131 12.83 28.92 18.32
N ILE A 132 12.61 27.60 18.20
CA ILE A 132 12.74 26.63 19.31
C ILE A 132 14.18 26.64 19.85
N MET A 133 15.17 26.50 18.97
CA MET A 133 16.58 26.49 19.36
C MET A 133 16.98 27.79 20.07
N TYR A 134 16.43 28.94 19.66
CA TYR A 134 16.65 30.18 20.39
C TYR A 134 16.11 30.11 21.82
N TYR A 135 14.88 29.67 22.00
CA TYR A 135 14.27 29.55 23.33
C TYR A 135 15.04 28.56 24.25
N LEU A 136 15.46 27.43 23.70
CA LEU A 136 16.16 26.38 24.46
C LEU A 136 17.60 26.76 24.83
N THR A 137 18.30 27.50 23.96
CA THR A 137 19.76 27.70 24.09
C THR A 137 20.18 29.14 24.36
N GLY A 138 19.29 30.11 24.12
CA GLY A 138 19.60 31.55 24.20
C GLY A 138 20.55 32.09 23.13
N GLN A 139 21.04 31.28 22.18
CA GLN A 139 22.02 31.75 21.21
C GLN A 139 21.40 32.68 20.15
N LYS A 140 21.89 33.92 20.05
CA LYS A 140 21.33 34.98 19.22
C LYS A 140 21.26 34.66 17.72
N GLN A 141 22.19 33.84 17.21
CA GLN A 141 22.19 33.44 15.79
C GLN A 141 20.93 32.65 15.41
N TYR A 142 20.40 31.81 16.31
CA TYR A 142 19.13 31.11 16.07
C TYR A 142 17.96 32.08 15.91
N ARG A 143 17.88 33.10 16.78
CA ARG A 143 16.86 34.15 16.65
C ARG A 143 17.03 34.96 15.37
N TYR A 144 18.26 35.36 15.05
CA TYR A 144 18.59 36.06 13.81
C TYR A 144 18.10 35.29 12.59
N ASN A 145 18.42 33.99 12.52
CA ASN A 145 18.00 33.11 11.44
C ASN A 145 16.48 33.00 11.32
N ALA A 146 15.78 32.80 12.45
CA ALA A 146 14.32 32.71 12.48
C ALA A 146 13.65 34.03 12.03
N ILE A 147 14.09 35.18 12.58
CA ILE A 147 13.59 36.50 12.19
C ILE A 147 13.81 36.78 10.70
N ARG A 148 14.98 36.43 10.17
CA ARG A 148 15.30 36.61 8.75
C ARG A 148 14.35 35.80 7.85
N LEU A 149 14.08 34.55 8.21
CA LEU A 149 13.14 33.70 7.48
C LEU A 149 11.72 34.28 7.53
N VAL A 150 11.19 34.59 8.71
CA VAL A 150 9.84 35.17 8.85
C VAL A 150 9.72 36.49 8.08
N ARG A 151 10.71 37.38 8.19
CA ARG A 151 10.72 38.65 7.46
C ARG A 151 10.80 38.50 5.93
N THR A 152 11.43 37.43 5.45
CA THR A 152 11.43 37.12 4.01
C THR A 152 10.01 36.84 3.52
N TRP A 153 9.24 36.09 4.30
CA TRP A 153 7.89 35.68 3.96
C TRP A 153 6.82 36.73 4.30
N GLU A 154 7.05 37.63 5.24
CA GLU A 154 6.16 38.77 5.47
C GLU A 154 6.29 39.85 4.37
N ASN A 155 7.32 39.80 3.53
CA ASN A 155 7.54 40.70 2.39
C ASN A 155 6.98 40.14 1.06
N MET A 156 6.12 39.13 1.09
CA MET A 156 5.43 38.58 -0.09
C MET A 156 4.47 39.62 -0.71
N ASP A 157 4.11 39.42 -1.99
CA ASP A 157 3.08 40.20 -2.67
C ASP A 157 1.69 39.60 -2.37
N PRO A 158 0.81 40.27 -1.61
CA PRO A 158 -0.52 39.76 -1.29
C PRO A 158 -1.38 39.51 -2.54
N ALA A 159 -1.15 40.22 -3.64
CA ALA A 159 -1.86 40.01 -4.91
C ALA A 159 -1.31 38.81 -5.71
N GLY A 160 -0.15 38.26 -5.30
CA GLY A 160 0.53 37.16 -5.96
C GLY A 160 0.03 35.76 -5.57
N PHE A 161 -0.96 35.66 -4.67
CA PHE A 161 -1.53 34.38 -4.23
C PHE A 161 -2.59 33.89 -5.20
N LYS A 162 -2.46 32.65 -5.68
CA LYS A 162 -3.43 32.04 -6.57
C LYS A 162 -3.56 30.55 -6.28
N TYR A 163 -4.80 30.08 -6.23
CA TYR A 163 -5.07 28.65 -6.09
C TYR A 163 -4.42 27.84 -7.23
N TYR A 164 -3.80 26.72 -6.85
CA TYR A 164 -3.25 25.70 -7.75
C TYR A 164 -3.72 24.32 -7.28
N ALA A 165 -3.53 23.30 -8.11
CA ALA A 165 -3.94 21.93 -7.77
C ALA A 165 -3.39 21.51 -6.40
N ASP A 166 -4.28 21.02 -5.53
CA ASP A 166 -3.99 20.55 -4.17
C ASP A 166 -3.40 21.59 -3.20
N ALA A 167 -3.49 22.89 -3.51
CA ALA A 167 -2.96 23.95 -2.63
C ALA A 167 -3.52 23.90 -1.20
N HIS A 168 -4.80 23.50 -1.05
CA HIS A 168 -5.48 23.39 0.24
C HIS A 168 -4.98 22.22 1.10
N ILE A 169 -4.29 21.23 0.51
CA ILE A 169 -3.73 20.07 1.21
C ILE A 169 -2.29 20.37 1.63
N HIS A 170 -1.50 20.97 0.73
CA HIS A 170 -0.06 21.06 0.93
C HIS A 170 0.45 22.38 1.51
N ALA A 171 -0.22 23.50 1.27
CA ALA A 171 0.17 24.79 1.86
C ALA A 171 -0.07 24.95 3.39
N PRO A 172 -1.13 24.37 4.01
CA PRO A 172 -1.51 24.70 5.38
C PRO A 172 -0.49 24.33 6.45
N VAL A 173 0.12 23.14 6.39
CA VAL A 173 1.03 22.68 7.45
C VAL A 173 2.39 23.41 7.42
N PRO A 174 3.04 23.61 6.26
CA PRO A 174 4.17 24.55 6.15
C PRO A 174 3.85 25.95 6.70
N PHE A 175 2.65 26.45 6.41
CA PHE A 175 2.16 27.72 6.91
C PHE A 175 1.99 27.71 8.44
N TYR A 176 1.40 26.66 9.02
CA TYR A 176 1.28 26.46 10.47
C TYR A 176 2.64 26.59 11.18
N TYR A 177 3.71 25.98 10.65
CA TYR A 177 5.05 26.08 11.25
C TYR A 177 5.64 27.50 11.11
N MET A 178 5.44 28.17 9.97
CA MET A 178 5.87 29.57 9.80
C MET A 178 5.20 30.50 10.81
N VAL A 179 3.88 30.37 10.98
CA VAL A 179 3.11 31.20 11.93
C VAL A 179 3.47 30.85 13.38
N SER A 180 3.70 29.57 13.69
CA SER A 180 4.20 29.13 15.01
C SER A 180 5.58 29.71 15.33
N ALA A 181 6.47 29.81 14.34
CA ALA A 181 7.77 30.46 14.50
C ALA A 181 7.62 31.95 14.84
N ALA A 182 6.73 32.65 14.11
CA ALA A 182 6.42 34.04 14.36
C ALA A 182 5.83 34.26 15.76
N GLU A 183 4.94 33.37 16.22
CA GLU A 183 4.37 33.42 17.56
C GLU A 183 5.45 33.25 18.64
N LEU A 184 6.31 32.23 18.54
CA LEU A 184 7.42 32.04 19.48
C LEU A 184 8.37 33.25 19.51
N LEU A 185 8.68 33.84 18.35
CA LEU A 185 9.50 35.05 18.28
C LEU A 185 8.86 36.27 18.95
N LYS A 186 7.54 36.40 18.84
CA LYS A 186 6.73 37.47 19.48
C LYS A 186 6.69 37.34 20.99
N PHE A 187 6.67 36.12 21.53
CA PHE A 187 6.50 35.84 22.95
C PHE A 187 7.75 35.33 23.68
N THR A 188 8.93 35.42 23.07
CA THR A 188 10.22 35.16 23.74
C THR A 188 10.97 36.46 24.00
N SER A 189 11.61 36.57 25.17
CA SER A 189 12.46 37.74 25.48
C SER A 189 13.66 37.79 24.53
N VAL A 190 14.21 38.99 24.34
CA VAL A 190 15.40 39.22 23.50
C VAL A 190 16.58 39.56 24.39
N ASP A 191 17.61 38.72 24.40
CA ASP A 191 18.92 39.07 24.95
C ASP A 191 19.68 39.92 23.92
N GLY A 192 19.74 41.23 24.14
CA GLY A 192 20.41 42.20 23.27
C GLY A 192 19.74 42.36 21.90
N ASN A 193 19.29 43.57 21.59
CA ASN A 193 18.37 43.78 20.46
C ASN A 193 19.04 43.76 19.08
N LEU A 194 20.38 43.67 19.01
CA LEU A 194 21.13 43.73 17.76
C LEU A 194 21.98 42.47 17.57
N TYR A 195 22.03 42.01 16.32
CA TYR A 195 22.93 40.96 15.86
C TYR A 195 23.78 41.50 14.70
N THR A 196 25.09 41.29 14.77
CA THR A 196 25.99 41.59 13.65
C THR A 196 26.02 40.38 12.72
N ASP A 197 25.50 40.50 11.50
CA ASP A 197 25.57 39.42 10.52
C ASP A 197 26.97 39.23 9.91
N ALA A 198 27.12 38.23 9.05
CA ALA A 198 28.41 37.90 8.42
C ALA A 198 28.95 39.03 7.53
N GLU A 199 28.05 39.88 7.04
CA GLU A 199 28.36 41.07 6.24
C GLU A 199 28.62 42.32 7.10
N GLY A 200 28.49 42.23 8.42
CA GLY A 200 28.72 43.32 9.37
C GLY A 200 27.52 44.23 9.61
N ASN A 201 26.35 43.90 9.06
CA ASN A 201 25.12 44.68 9.27
C ASN A 201 24.58 44.47 10.69
N GLN A 202 24.05 45.53 11.29
CA GLN A 202 23.35 45.46 12.57
C GLN A 202 21.87 45.15 12.34
N VAL A 203 21.44 43.96 12.71
CA VAL A 203 20.06 43.49 12.53
C VAL A 203 19.30 43.51 13.84
N ASN A 204 18.14 44.17 13.83
CA ASN A 204 17.24 44.20 14.98
C ASN A 204 16.52 42.87 15.17
N LEU A 205 16.73 42.23 16.32
CA LEU A 205 16.14 40.94 16.68
C LEU A 205 14.76 41.05 17.34
N ASN A 206 14.30 42.26 17.68
CA ASN A 206 12.98 42.44 18.29
C ASN A 206 11.87 42.13 17.29
N TRP A 207 10.83 41.48 17.78
CA TRP A 207 9.54 41.43 17.11
C TRP A 207 8.87 42.80 17.21
N THR A 208 8.32 43.30 16.10
CA THR A 208 7.74 44.64 16.01
C THR A 208 6.27 44.61 15.57
N SER A 209 5.57 45.74 15.75
CA SER A 209 4.22 45.92 15.21
C SER A 209 4.19 45.89 13.68
N THR A 210 5.30 46.28 13.03
CA THR A 210 5.46 46.18 11.57
C THR A 210 5.52 44.73 11.13
N ASP A 211 6.32 43.89 11.81
CA ASP A 211 6.41 42.46 11.52
C ASP A 211 5.00 41.82 11.65
N ASN A 212 4.28 42.12 12.74
CA ASN A 212 2.91 41.63 12.94
C ASN A 212 1.96 42.06 11.81
N SER A 213 2.02 43.32 11.38
CA SER A 213 1.13 43.87 10.35
C SER A 213 1.44 43.29 8.97
N LYS A 214 2.73 43.23 8.60
CA LYS A 214 3.17 42.67 7.32
C LYS A 214 2.88 41.18 7.22
N LEU A 215 3.20 40.40 8.25
CA LEU A 215 2.96 38.96 8.23
C LEU A 215 1.47 38.66 8.05
N THR A 216 0.62 39.43 8.74
CA THR A 216 -0.83 39.33 8.61
C THR A 216 -1.29 39.66 7.19
N GLN A 217 -0.93 40.84 6.69
CA GLN A 217 -1.44 41.38 5.41
C GLN A 217 -0.87 40.71 4.17
N ASN A 218 0.39 40.28 4.21
CA ASN A 218 1.13 39.81 3.03
C ASN A 218 1.24 38.29 2.95
N LEU A 219 1.05 37.57 4.06
CA LEU A 219 1.13 36.10 4.08
C LEU A 219 -0.13 35.45 4.64
N ILE A 220 -0.53 35.74 5.88
CA ILE A 220 -1.63 35.05 6.57
C ILE A 220 -2.96 35.24 5.83
N ASP A 221 -3.40 36.48 5.64
CA ASP A 221 -4.70 36.75 5.03
C ASP A 221 -4.79 36.30 3.56
N PRO A 222 -3.78 36.56 2.70
CA PRO A 222 -3.77 36.06 1.33
C PRO A 222 -3.75 34.54 1.23
N LEU A 223 -3.00 33.84 2.08
CA LEU A 223 -2.93 32.38 2.07
C LEU A 223 -4.27 31.76 2.50
N VAL A 224 -4.82 32.21 3.63
CA VAL A 224 -6.13 31.74 4.13
C VAL A 224 -7.22 31.99 3.08
N THR A 225 -7.24 33.18 2.47
CA THR A 225 -8.29 33.55 1.51
C THR A 225 -8.18 32.83 0.17
N ASN A 226 -6.98 32.65 -0.36
CA ASN A 226 -6.79 32.18 -1.73
C ASN A 226 -6.45 30.69 -1.84
N LEU A 227 -5.91 30.07 -0.78
CA LEU A 227 -5.43 28.69 -0.83
C LEU A 227 -6.24 27.76 0.10
N LEU A 228 -6.70 28.25 1.25
CA LEU A 228 -7.53 27.47 2.18
C LEU A 228 -9.02 27.63 1.82
N ILE A 229 -9.35 27.27 0.59
CA ILE A 229 -10.69 27.50 0.03
C ILE A 229 -11.62 26.31 0.27
N LYS A 230 -12.92 26.60 0.37
CA LYS A 230 -14.00 25.60 0.45
C LYS A 230 -13.81 24.54 1.55
N THR A 231 -13.13 24.87 2.65
CA THR A 231 -12.78 23.93 3.74
C THR A 231 -13.94 23.02 4.15
N LYS A 232 -15.14 23.56 4.35
CA LYS A 232 -16.36 22.82 4.74
C LYS A 232 -16.80 21.74 3.75
N ASP A 233 -16.44 21.89 2.48
CA ASP A 233 -16.89 21.04 1.36
C ASP A 233 -15.73 20.23 0.74
N GLN A 234 -14.55 20.27 1.36
CA GLN A 234 -13.41 19.44 0.97
C GLN A 234 -13.63 17.98 1.40
N TYR A 235 -12.99 17.09 0.67
CA TYR A 235 -13.18 15.66 0.78
C TYR A 235 -12.35 15.06 1.92
N PHE A 236 -13.00 14.46 2.93
CA PHE A 236 -12.36 13.69 4.02
C PHE A 236 -11.05 14.31 4.52
N ALA A 237 -9.90 13.62 4.42
CA ALA A 237 -8.60 14.14 4.87
C ALA A 237 -8.28 15.56 4.37
N GLN A 238 -8.73 15.91 3.17
CA GLN A 238 -8.52 17.23 2.54
C GLN A 238 -9.25 18.36 3.27
N HIS A 239 -10.25 18.03 4.10
CA HIS A 239 -10.89 18.96 5.03
C HIS A 239 -9.99 19.29 6.23
N LEU A 240 -9.16 18.35 6.69
CA LEU A 240 -8.39 18.48 7.92
C LEU A 240 -7.16 19.36 7.74
N TYR A 241 -6.44 19.21 6.64
CA TYR A 241 -5.27 20.03 6.33
C TYR A 241 -5.53 21.54 6.43
N PRO A 242 -6.52 22.13 5.73
CA PRO A 242 -6.77 23.57 5.82
C PRO A 242 -7.19 24.04 7.22
N LEU A 243 -7.77 23.17 8.07
CA LEU A 243 -8.08 23.52 9.46
C LEU A 243 -6.82 23.78 10.30
N THR A 244 -5.71 23.06 10.04
CA THR A 244 -4.43 23.29 10.74
C THR A 244 -3.94 24.72 10.53
N GLY A 245 -3.99 25.20 9.28
CA GLY A 245 -3.65 26.57 8.93
C GLY A 245 -4.67 27.59 9.43
N ALA A 246 -5.96 27.27 9.37
CA ALA A 246 -7.03 28.15 9.84
C ALA A 246 -6.93 28.43 11.34
N LEU A 247 -6.70 27.40 12.17
CA LEU A 247 -6.50 27.55 13.62
C LEU A 247 -5.25 28.37 13.93
N ALA A 248 -4.12 28.09 13.26
CA ALA A 248 -2.89 28.87 13.44
C ALA A 248 -3.09 30.36 13.13
N ALA A 249 -3.78 30.66 12.02
CA ALA A 249 -4.11 32.03 11.63
C ALA A 249 -5.06 32.69 12.64
N ALA A 250 -6.10 31.98 13.09
CA ALA A 250 -7.09 32.49 14.03
C ALA A 250 -6.46 32.83 15.38
N ILE A 251 -5.65 31.91 15.94
CA ILE A 251 -4.93 32.12 17.20
C ILE A 251 -3.98 33.30 17.05
N PHE A 252 -3.10 33.31 16.04
CA PHE A 252 -2.12 34.40 15.85
C PHE A 252 -2.79 35.79 15.76
N LYS A 253 -3.91 35.88 15.02
CA LYS A 253 -4.69 37.11 14.84
C LYS A 253 -5.63 37.43 16.00
N ASN A 254 -5.79 36.53 16.97
CA ASN A 254 -6.79 36.60 18.02
C ASN A 254 -8.23 36.70 17.47
N ASP A 255 -8.53 35.96 16.40
CA ASP A 255 -9.83 35.94 15.71
C ASP A 255 -10.74 34.85 16.28
N GLN A 256 -11.57 35.23 17.25
CA GLN A 256 -12.48 34.30 17.93
C GLN A 256 -13.52 33.67 16.99
N ALA A 257 -13.98 34.40 15.97
CA ALA A 257 -15.01 33.89 15.05
C ALA A 257 -14.43 32.81 14.14
N ALA A 258 -13.26 33.08 13.54
CA ALA A 258 -12.56 32.09 12.71
C ALA A 258 -12.13 30.86 13.54
N TYR A 259 -11.70 31.05 14.78
CA TYR A 259 -11.36 29.95 15.68
C TYR A 259 -12.58 29.07 16.00
N THR A 260 -13.70 29.69 16.37
CA THR A 260 -14.94 28.97 16.70
C THR A 260 -15.44 28.15 15.51
N ASP A 261 -15.43 28.73 14.30
CA ASP A 261 -15.81 28.05 13.06
C ASP A 261 -14.88 26.86 12.74
N ALA A 262 -13.57 26.99 12.96
CA ALA A 262 -12.60 25.92 12.73
C ALA A 262 -12.69 24.79 13.78
N VAL A 263 -13.00 25.12 15.05
CA VAL A 263 -13.21 24.12 16.11
C VAL A 263 -14.44 23.26 15.79
N GLU A 264 -15.58 23.88 15.47
CA GLU A 264 -16.80 23.14 15.10
C GLU A 264 -16.57 22.23 13.88
N GLN A 265 -15.87 22.75 12.86
CA GLN A 265 -15.53 21.98 11.66
C GLN A 265 -14.64 20.77 11.96
N THR A 266 -13.77 20.86 12.96
CA THR A 266 -12.90 19.73 13.35
C THR A 266 -13.73 18.52 13.81
N PHE A 267 -14.86 18.76 14.50
CA PHE A 267 -15.63 17.71 15.16
C PHE A 267 -16.89 17.29 14.41
N VAL A 268 -17.66 18.23 13.87
CA VAL A 268 -18.97 17.95 13.26
C VAL A 268 -19.10 18.53 11.85
N ASN A 269 -18.70 19.77 11.60
CA ASN A 269 -18.87 20.46 10.30
C ASN A 269 -20.34 20.38 9.80
N ALA A 270 -21.29 20.72 10.67
CA ALA A 270 -22.74 20.63 10.41
C ALA A 270 -23.19 21.54 9.24
N GLY A 271 -22.40 22.56 8.92
CA GLY A 271 -22.67 23.50 7.83
C GLY A 271 -22.20 23.04 6.44
N SER A 272 -21.66 21.83 6.30
CA SER A 272 -21.20 21.33 5.00
C SER A 272 -22.33 21.21 3.98
N SER A 273 -22.09 21.64 2.75
CA SER A 273 -23.02 21.38 1.64
C SER A 273 -22.84 19.99 1.04
N ARG A 274 -21.81 19.25 1.48
CA ARG A 274 -21.44 17.92 1.00
C ARG A 274 -21.24 16.95 2.19
N PRO A 275 -22.30 16.68 2.99
CA PRO A 275 -22.16 15.92 4.23
C PRO A 275 -21.71 14.46 3.98
N ASN A 276 -21.92 13.93 2.77
CA ASN A 276 -21.50 12.59 2.35
C ASN A 276 -19.97 12.41 2.16
N ILE A 277 -19.18 13.49 2.23
CA ILE A 277 -17.72 13.47 2.18
C ILE A 277 -17.10 14.28 3.31
N ASN A 278 -17.88 14.56 4.36
CA ASN A 278 -17.49 15.40 5.48
C ASN A 278 -16.26 14.81 6.19
N GLY A 279 -15.18 15.58 6.30
CA GLY A 279 -13.95 15.12 6.94
C GLY A 279 -13.89 15.34 8.45
N ALA A 280 -14.93 15.86 9.09
CA ALA A 280 -14.93 16.08 10.54
C ALA A 280 -14.88 14.77 11.33
N LEU A 281 -14.34 14.80 12.57
CA LEU A 281 -14.08 13.61 13.38
C LEU A 281 -15.30 12.69 13.53
N ASN A 282 -16.49 13.26 13.79
CA ASN A 282 -17.70 12.47 13.99
C ASN A 282 -18.12 11.67 12.74
N ASN A 283 -17.83 12.20 11.55
CA ASN A 283 -18.15 11.54 10.30
C ASN A 283 -17.02 10.62 9.85
N LEU A 284 -15.78 11.09 9.84
CA LEU A 284 -14.65 10.36 9.28
C LEU A 284 -14.26 9.14 10.11
N PHE A 285 -14.32 9.26 11.45
CA PHE A 285 -14.25 8.14 12.37
C PHE A 285 -15.67 7.81 12.80
N HIS A 286 -16.41 7.13 11.93
CA HIS A 286 -17.85 6.91 12.06
C HIS A 286 -18.16 5.82 13.09
N GLN A 287 -19.20 5.98 13.90
CA GLN A 287 -19.65 4.91 14.80
C GLN A 287 -20.67 4.01 14.09
N MET A 288 -20.33 2.75 13.93
CA MET A 288 -21.22 1.70 13.44
C MET A 288 -22.01 1.09 14.59
N SER A 289 -23.32 0.97 14.40
CA SER A 289 -24.21 0.36 15.40
C SER A 289 -24.16 -1.16 15.37
N ALA A 290 -24.24 -1.79 16.54
CA ALA A 290 -24.46 -3.23 16.73
C ALA A 290 -25.70 -3.75 16.00
N ASP A 291 -26.74 -2.91 15.93
CA ASP A 291 -28.04 -3.24 15.33
C ASP A 291 -28.03 -3.11 13.80
N ASP A 292 -26.96 -2.57 13.20
CA ASP A 292 -26.84 -2.55 11.75
C ASP A 292 -26.80 -4.01 11.24
N PRO A 293 -27.73 -4.42 10.38
CA PRO A 293 -27.80 -5.80 9.90
C PRO A 293 -26.54 -6.20 9.11
N ARG A 294 -25.82 -5.23 8.52
CA ARG A 294 -24.53 -5.42 7.83
C ARG A 294 -23.37 -5.60 8.78
N ASN A 295 -23.48 -5.14 10.03
CA ASN A 295 -22.44 -5.27 11.04
C ASN A 295 -22.17 -6.76 11.31
N PRO A 296 -20.99 -7.30 10.95
CA PRO A 296 -20.72 -8.72 11.13
C PRO A 296 -20.40 -9.06 12.59
N VAL A 297 -19.96 -8.09 13.39
CA VAL A 297 -19.52 -8.30 14.78
C VAL A 297 -20.61 -8.14 15.82
N LYS A 298 -21.78 -7.59 15.45
CA LYS A 298 -22.96 -7.39 16.33
C LYS A 298 -22.65 -6.64 17.64
N GLN A 299 -21.71 -5.72 17.56
CA GLN A 299 -21.34 -4.77 18.62
C GLN A 299 -20.98 -3.43 17.98
N ASP A 300 -21.14 -2.35 18.74
CA ASP A 300 -20.73 -1.03 18.27
C ASP A 300 -19.22 -1.00 18.03
N PHE A 301 -18.80 -0.36 16.93
CA PHE A 301 -17.38 -0.13 16.65
C PHE A 301 -17.20 1.18 15.87
N VAL A 302 -15.99 1.73 15.88
CA VAL A 302 -15.64 2.91 15.09
C VAL A 302 -14.99 2.46 13.79
N GLU A 303 -15.46 2.99 12.66
CA GLU A 303 -14.93 2.75 11.34
C GLU A 303 -14.28 4.03 10.81
N HIS A 304 -13.03 3.91 10.36
CA HIS A 304 -12.30 5.01 9.74
C HIS A 304 -12.57 5.00 8.23
N LEU A 305 -13.50 5.85 7.79
CA LEU A 305 -14.09 5.76 6.44
C LEU A 305 -13.08 5.97 5.30
N GLU A 306 -12.04 6.80 5.50
CA GLU A 306 -10.98 7.01 4.51
C GLU A 306 -10.31 5.69 4.09
N MET A 307 -10.20 4.73 5.01
CA MET A 307 -9.61 3.41 4.73
C MET A 307 -10.41 2.60 3.69
N GLY A 308 -11.68 2.92 3.45
CA GLY A 308 -12.52 2.30 2.42
C GLY A 308 -12.19 2.75 0.99
N ARG A 309 -11.31 3.73 0.84
CA ARG A 309 -10.84 4.26 -0.45
C ARG A 309 -9.31 4.29 -0.51
N ASP A 310 -8.68 4.88 0.49
CA ASP A 310 -7.31 5.36 0.45
C ASP A 310 -6.64 5.16 1.81
N ALA A 311 -6.43 3.90 2.16
CA ALA A 311 -5.79 3.51 3.41
C ALA A 311 -4.38 4.10 3.56
N ASN A 312 -3.69 4.44 2.46
CA ASN A 312 -2.40 5.11 2.51
C ASN A 312 -2.48 6.54 3.11
N HIS A 313 -3.55 7.29 2.82
CA HIS A 313 -3.74 8.65 3.35
C HIS A 313 -4.62 8.69 4.60
N ALA A 314 -5.27 7.58 4.97
CA ALA A 314 -5.96 7.47 6.27
C ALA A 314 -5.03 7.78 7.46
N LYS A 315 -3.72 7.52 7.34
CA LYS A 315 -2.74 7.93 8.37
C LYS A 315 -2.76 9.44 8.66
N ASP A 316 -2.99 10.24 7.61
CA ASP A 316 -2.96 11.69 7.69
C ASP A 316 -4.13 12.21 8.53
N ASP A 317 -5.26 11.48 8.55
CA ASP A 317 -6.41 11.77 9.41
C ASP A 317 -6.04 11.61 10.88
N VAL A 318 -5.38 10.51 11.25
CA VAL A 318 -4.95 10.26 12.63
C VAL A 318 -4.01 11.37 13.09
N PHE A 319 -3.05 11.78 12.26
CA PHE A 319 -2.11 12.85 12.59
C PHE A 319 -2.78 14.22 12.66
N CYS A 320 -3.62 14.57 11.68
CA CYS A 320 -4.31 15.84 11.67
C CYS A 320 -5.27 15.95 12.86
N PHE A 321 -6.08 14.93 13.16
CA PHE A 321 -6.96 14.99 14.33
C PHE A 321 -6.19 15.06 15.64
N THR A 322 -5.11 14.29 15.79
CA THR A 322 -4.28 14.35 16.99
C THR A 322 -3.68 15.75 17.17
N GLY A 323 -3.13 16.33 16.09
CA GLY A 323 -2.59 17.69 16.11
C GLY A 323 -3.64 18.76 16.32
N LEU A 324 -4.79 18.72 15.63
CA LEU A 324 -5.90 19.65 15.80
C LEU A 324 -6.45 19.60 17.23
N ALA A 325 -6.63 18.40 17.80
CA ALA A 325 -7.04 18.22 19.17
C ALA A 325 -6.03 18.86 20.15
N ARG A 326 -4.72 18.70 19.91
CA ARG A 326 -3.68 19.41 20.68
C ARG A 326 -3.80 20.91 20.57
N VAL A 327 -3.91 21.48 19.36
CA VAL A 327 -4.02 22.94 19.17
C VAL A 327 -5.23 23.50 19.94
N ILE A 328 -6.34 22.78 19.96
CA ILE A 328 -7.56 23.18 20.68
C ILE A 328 -7.39 23.01 22.20
N ASN A 329 -6.81 21.89 22.64
CA ASN A 329 -6.52 21.60 24.05
C ASN A 329 -5.50 22.58 24.66
N ASN A 330 -4.48 23.00 23.90
CA ASN A 330 -3.51 24.02 24.29
C ASN A 330 -4.18 25.37 24.65
N GLN A 331 -5.35 25.67 24.07
CA GLN A 331 -6.14 26.87 24.39
C GLN A 331 -7.04 26.68 25.62
N GLY A 332 -7.17 25.46 26.13
CA GLY A 332 -8.10 25.07 27.20
C GLY A 332 -9.56 25.07 26.74
N THR A 333 -9.81 24.91 25.44
CA THR A 333 -11.16 24.92 24.87
C THR A 333 -11.81 23.55 25.03
N LEU A 334 -12.94 23.49 25.74
CA LEU A 334 -13.84 22.35 25.74
C LEU A 334 -14.87 22.48 24.62
N VAL A 335 -15.45 21.37 24.21
CA VAL A 335 -16.45 21.31 23.13
C VAL A 335 -17.74 20.65 23.60
N ASP A 336 -18.86 21.05 23.01
CA ASP A 336 -20.11 20.34 23.19
C ASP A 336 -19.98 18.92 22.61
N PRO A 337 -20.34 17.86 23.36
CA PRO A 337 -20.13 16.48 22.93
C PRO A 337 -21.00 16.06 21.73
N THR A 338 -21.98 16.87 21.32
CA THR A 338 -22.87 16.61 20.19
C THR A 338 -22.61 17.54 19.02
N THR A 339 -22.52 18.86 19.26
CA THR A 339 -22.36 19.84 18.18
C THR A 339 -20.91 20.11 17.82
N GLY A 340 -19.95 19.77 18.69
CA GLY A 340 -18.53 20.06 18.47
C GLY A 340 -18.17 21.55 18.58
N GLU A 341 -19.13 22.42 18.90
CA GLU A 341 -18.88 23.84 19.12
C GLU A 341 -18.13 24.07 20.44
N PRO A 342 -17.26 25.10 20.54
CA PRO A 342 -16.71 25.53 21.81
C PRO A 342 -17.79 25.73 22.87
N SER A 343 -17.63 25.08 24.03
CA SER A 343 -18.67 25.07 25.07
C SER A 343 -18.07 25.21 26.46
N THR A 344 -18.86 25.83 27.35
CA THR A 344 -18.58 25.91 28.80
C THR A 344 -19.67 25.21 29.61
N ALA A 345 -20.55 24.46 28.95
CA ALA A 345 -21.59 23.68 29.62
C ALA A 345 -20.95 22.60 30.52
N ALA A 346 -21.67 22.17 31.56
CA ALA A 346 -21.15 21.20 32.52
C ALA A 346 -20.82 19.82 31.91
N ASN A 347 -21.42 19.51 30.76
CA ASN A 347 -21.16 18.30 29.98
C ASN A 347 -20.20 18.53 28.80
N ALA A 348 -19.60 19.72 28.68
CA ALA A 348 -18.57 19.96 27.68
C ALA A 348 -17.38 19.04 27.94
N VAL A 349 -16.79 18.51 26.86
CA VAL A 349 -15.74 17.50 26.90
C VAL A 349 -14.45 18.04 26.31
N ASP A 350 -13.34 17.42 26.68
CA ASP A 350 -12.06 17.69 26.03
C ASP A 350 -12.10 17.28 24.55
N PRO A 351 -11.40 18.01 23.65
CA PRO A 351 -11.18 17.61 22.25
C PRO A 351 -10.90 16.12 22.01
N TYR A 352 -10.06 15.49 22.83
CA TYR A 352 -9.72 14.07 22.66
C TYR A 352 -10.85 13.13 23.10
N GLN A 353 -11.73 13.58 24.00
CA GLN A 353 -12.86 12.81 24.53
C GLN A 353 -14.12 12.90 23.65
N PHE A 354 -14.15 13.79 22.67
CA PHE A 354 -15.30 14.00 21.79
C PHE A 354 -15.80 12.67 21.17
N GLY A 355 -17.12 12.51 21.09
CA GLY A 355 -17.74 11.31 20.51
C GLY A 355 -17.43 10.02 21.28
N ASN A 356 -17.21 10.12 22.60
CA ASN A 356 -16.79 9.03 23.48
C ASN A 356 -15.43 8.45 23.10
N ASN A 357 -14.39 9.29 23.13
CA ASN A 357 -13.01 8.95 22.74
C ASN A 357 -12.88 8.53 21.28
N ARG A 358 -13.64 9.17 20.38
CA ARG A 358 -13.74 8.75 18.97
C ARG A 358 -12.39 8.70 18.27
N LEU A 359 -11.51 9.65 18.59
CA LEU A 359 -10.17 9.77 18.03
C LEU A 359 -9.32 8.52 18.27
N ILE A 360 -9.19 8.04 19.51
CA ILE A 360 -8.36 6.87 19.80
C ILE A 360 -8.98 5.58 19.26
N GLU A 361 -10.31 5.47 19.25
CA GLU A 361 -11.01 4.31 18.69
C GLU A 361 -10.78 4.15 17.18
N GLY A 362 -10.83 5.27 16.42
CA GLY A 362 -10.53 5.25 14.99
C GLY A 362 -9.05 5.00 14.69
N ALA A 363 -8.15 5.63 15.44
CA ALA A 363 -6.70 5.39 15.33
C ALA A 363 -6.34 3.93 15.63
N GLU A 364 -6.98 3.31 16.62
CA GLU A 364 -6.80 1.90 16.94
C GLU A 364 -7.16 0.99 15.76
N GLN A 365 -8.27 1.23 15.04
CA GLN A 365 -8.60 0.43 13.85
C GLN A 365 -7.58 0.63 12.74
N PHE A 366 -7.13 1.88 12.52
CA PHE A 366 -6.09 2.18 11.54
C PHE A 366 -4.80 1.41 11.83
N TYR A 367 -4.31 1.46 13.08
CA TYR A 367 -3.08 0.77 13.46
C TYR A 367 -3.22 -0.75 13.39
N ARG A 368 -4.29 -1.34 13.94
CA ARG A 368 -4.53 -2.79 13.87
C ARG A 368 -4.49 -3.30 12.44
N TYR A 369 -5.19 -2.63 11.51
CA TYR A 369 -5.23 -3.05 10.12
C TYR A 369 -3.85 -2.99 9.44
N ASN A 370 -3.08 -1.93 9.72
CA ASN A 370 -1.74 -1.74 9.15
C ASN A 370 -0.69 -2.64 9.82
N ASP A 371 -0.87 -3.03 11.07
CA ASP A 371 -0.04 -4.02 11.76
C ASP A 371 -0.34 -5.46 11.27
N GLY A 372 -1.40 -5.64 10.47
CA GLY A 372 -1.72 -6.90 9.78
C GLY A 372 -2.97 -7.59 10.29
N GLU A 373 -3.60 -7.09 11.34
CA GLU A 373 -4.84 -7.65 11.86
C GLU A 373 -6.03 -7.40 10.93
N THR A 374 -7.06 -8.22 11.09
CA THR A 374 -8.40 -7.97 10.60
C THR A 374 -9.09 -6.94 11.51
N ILE A 375 -9.92 -6.08 10.91
CA ILE A 375 -10.76 -5.11 11.62
C ILE A 375 -12.24 -5.34 11.28
N PRO A 376 -13.18 -5.02 12.19
CA PRO A 376 -14.59 -4.95 11.83
C PRO A 376 -14.78 -3.92 10.72
N TRP A 377 -15.65 -4.21 9.76
CA TRP A 377 -15.92 -3.31 8.65
C TRP A 377 -17.32 -3.52 8.10
N ILE A 378 -18.01 -2.43 7.82
CA ILE A 378 -19.26 -2.39 7.04
C ILE A 378 -18.95 -1.73 5.72
N GLN A 379 -19.35 -2.36 4.62
CA GLN A 379 -19.31 -1.69 3.32
C GLN A 379 -20.46 -0.70 3.23
N VAL A 380 -20.25 0.51 3.73
CA VAL A 380 -21.28 1.56 3.83
C VAL A 380 -21.75 2.08 2.49
N SER A 381 -21.13 1.68 1.38
CA SER A 381 -21.60 2.04 0.03
C SER A 381 -21.90 0.81 -0.83
N LYS A 382 -22.20 -0.37 -0.26
CA LYS A 382 -22.46 -1.58 -1.06
C LYS A 382 -23.62 -1.35 -2.03
N PRO A 383 -23.38 -1.27 -3.34
CA PRO A 383 -24.45 -0.89 -4.25
C PRO A 383 -25.46 -2.04 -4.44
N GLY A 384 -26.73 -1.69 -4.66
CA GLY A 384 -27.82 -2.65 -4.85
C GLY A 384 -28.50 -3.14 -3.57
N ASP A 385 -27.97 -2.82 -2.39
CA ASP A 385 -28.65 -3.08 -1.11
C ASP A 385 -29.74 -2.02 -0.85
N THR A 386 -30.88 -2.16 -1.52
CA THR A 386 -32.06 -1.29 -1.31
C THR A 386 -32.70 -1.46 0.08
N THR A 387 -32.31 -2.50 0.82
CA THR A 387 -32.78 -2.77 2.18
C THR A 387 -31.97 -2.02 3.25
N HIS A 388 -30.70 -1.68 2.95
CA HIS A 388 -29.80 -0.95 3.84
C HIS A 388 -29.03 0.11 3.03
N PRO A 389 -29.62 1.30 2.81
CA PRO A 389 -28.97 2.35 2.03
C PRO A 389 -27.60 2.71 2.63
N ALA A 390 -26.74 3.28 1.79
CA ALA A 390 -25.48 3.85 2.25
C ALA A 390 -25.74 4.83 3.40
N ILE A 391 -24.81 4.95 4.36
CA ILE A 391 -25.01 5.78 5.57
C ILE A 391 -25.66 7.10 5.17
N GLU A 392 -26.88 7.32 5.68
CA GLU A 392 -27.59 8.56 5.47
C GLU A 392 -26.83 9.63 6.25
N ALA A 393 -26.02 10.39 5.53
CA ALA A 393 -25.64 11.71 6.01
C ALA A 393 -26.95 12.48 6.20
N ASP A 394 -27.33 12.70 7.47
CA ASP A 394 -28.23 13.77 7.93
C ASP A 394 -29.57 14.02 7.18
N GLY A 395 -30.14 12.99 6.55
CA GLY A 395 -31.44 13.09 5.87
C GLY A 395 -31.37 13.53 4.40
N VAL A 396 -30.18 13.45 3.79
CA VAL A 396 -30.01 13.60 2.34
C VAL A 396 -29.83 12.22 1.71
N GLN A 397 -30.55 11.92 0.62
CA GLN A 397 -30.50 10.65 -0.11
C GLN A 397 -29.16 10.37 -0.85
N ASN A 398 -28.04 10.87 -0.35
CA ASN A 398 -26.75 10.79 -1.01
C ASN A 398 -25.82 9.81 -0.28
N ILE A 399 -25.40 8.82 -1.05
CA ILE A 399 -24.40 7.81 -0.71
C ILE A 399 -23.13 8.51 -0.20
N ILE A 400 -22.58 8.06 0.95
CA ILE A 400 -21.17 8.30 1.27
C ILE A 400 -20.38 7.86 0.05
N ASP A 401 -19.67 8.81 -0.57
CA ASP A 401 -19.10 8.64 -1.92
C ASP A 401 -18.27 7.34 -2.00
N PHE A 402 -17.62 6.95 -0.88
CA PHE A 402 -16.84 5.72 -0.75
C PHE A 402 -16.96 5.05 0.62
N GLY A 403 -17.60 3.87 0.61
CA GLY A 403 -17.71 2.91 1.71
C GLY A 403 -17.44 1.48 1.22
N GLY A 404 -16.41 1.35 0.38
CA GLY A 404 -16.01 0.09 -0.24
C GLY A 404 -15.44 -0.91 0.75
N ALA A 405 -14.81 -1.99 0.26
CA ALA A 405 -13.96 -2.80 1.13
C ALA A 405 -12.80 -1.96 1.68
N VAL A 406 -12.24 -2.34 2.83
CA VAL A 406 -11.00 -1.74 3.33
C VAL A 406 -9.92 -1.88 2.25
N SER A 407 -9.33 -0.76 1.85
CA SER A 407 -8.30 -0.72 0.81
C SER A 407 -7.03 -1.44 1.30
N THR A 408 -6.41 -2.22 0.42
CA THR A 408 -5.10 -2.81 0.67
C THR A 408 -3.95 -1.88 0.26
N ASP A 409 -4.25 -0.76 -0.40
CA ASP A 409 -3.25 0.21 -0.82
C ASP A 409 -2.58 0.86 0.40
N GLY A 410 -1.25 0.91 0.38
CA GLY A 410 -0.45 1.41 1.51
C GLY A 410 -0.51 0.59 2.80
N ARG A 411 -1.20 -0.57 2.83
CA ARG A 411 -1.34 -1.38 4.05
C ARG A 411 0.02 -1.81 4.58
N GLY A 412 0.28 -1.51 5.86
CA GLY A 412 1.53 -1.83 6.54
C GLY A 412 2.64 -0.81 6.34
N ARG A 413 2.35 0.35 5.76
CA ARG A 413 3.26 1.50 5.66
C ARG A 413 3.43 2.20 7.01
N MET A 414 3.96 1.44 7.98
CA MET A 414 4.20 1.84 9.37
C MET A 414 5.57 2.50 9.61
N ASN A 415 6.29 2.80 8.53
CA ASN A 415 7.66 3.30 8.50
C ASN A 415 7.77 4.80 8.10
N LYS A 416 6.64 5.44 7.75
CA LYS A 416 6.50 6.91 7.76
C LYS A 416 6.13 7.35 9.19
N PRO A 417 6.51 8.53 9.69
CA PRO A 417 6.72 8.77 11.12
C PRO A 417 5.46 8.57 11.96
N TYR A 418 5.38 7.39 12.57
CA TYR A 418 4.61 7.09 13.78
C TYR A 418 5.45 7.39 15.03
N THR A 419 6.37 8.34 14.94
CA THR A 419 7.43 8.57 15.94
C THR A 419 6.98 9.46 17.11
N SER A 420 5.69 9.75 17.21
CA SER A 420 5.11 10.49 18.32
C SER A 420 4.22 9.55 19.14
N SER A 421 4.46 9.50 20.45
CA SER A 421 3.58 8.80 21.41
C SER A 421 2.41 9.67 21.88
N GLU A 422 2.17 10.83 21.24
CA GLU A 422 1.18 11.84 21.66
C GLU A 422 -0.18 11.29 22.03
N LEU A 423 -0.80 10.54 21.12
CA LEU A 423 -2.13 10.00 21.35
C LEU A 423 -2.12 9.04 22.56
N TYR A 424 -1.13 8.17 22.67
CA TYR A 424 -0.98 7.30 23.86
C TYR A 424 -0.76 8.13 25.14
N ASP A 425 0.14 9.10 25.09
CA ASP A 425 0.57 9.91 26.24
C ASP A 425 -0.58 10.77 26.78
N TYR A 426 -1.40 11.33 25.90
CA TYR A 426 -2.60 12.07 26.30
C TYR A 426 -3.49 11.20 27.19
N TYR A 427 -3.89 10.01 26.70
CA TYR A 427 -4.77 9.12 27.46
C TYR A 427 -4.08 8.54 28.71
N ARG A 428 -2.75 8.36 28.66
CA ARG A 428 -1.96 7.88 29.79
C ARG A 428 -1.87 8.90 30.93
N PHE A 429 -1.65 10.17 30.61
CA PHE A 429 -1.28 11.19 31.59
C PHE A 429 -2.35 12.26 31.84
N GLN A 430 -3.15 12.63 30.84
CA GLN A 430 -4.26 13.57 31.01
C GLN A 430 -5.55 12.84 31.43
N GLU A 431 -5.93 11.77 30.73
CA GLU A 431 -7.11 10.95 31.12
C GLU A 431 -6.84 10.02 32.32
N GLY A 432 -5.56 9.81 32.63
CA GLY A 432 -5.15 8.99 33.77
C GLY A 432 -5.35 7.48 33.59
N LEU A 433 -5.50 6.99 32.36
CA LEU A 433 -5.50 5.55 32.10
C LEU A 433 -4.15 4.94 32.46
N SER A 434 -4.15 3.73 33.01
CA SER A 434 -2.90 2.98 33.20
C SER A 434 -2.41 2.38 31.88
N ALA A 435 -1.10 2.13 31.78
CA ALA A 435 -0.52 1.46 30.62
C ALA A 435 -1.18 0.08 30.33
N ALA A 436 -1.58 -0.64 31.39
CA ALA A 436 -2.29 -1.92 31.26
C ALA A 436 -3.72 -1.77 30.73
N GLU A 437 -4.41 -0.67 31.07
CA GLU A 437 -5.73 -0.38 30.51
C GLU A 437 -5.64 0.00 29.04
N ILE A 438 -4.66 0.82 28.66
CA ILE A 438 -4.43 1.19 27.26
C ILE A 438 -4.05 -0.06 26.45
N ALA A 439 -3.07 -0.86 26.89
CA ALA A 439 -2.68 -2.09 26.19
C ALA A 439 -3.84 -3.10 26.04
N LYS A 440 -4.84 -3.05 26.92
CA LYS A 440 -6.02 -3.91 26.84
C LYS A 440 -7.09 -3.38 25.88
N ARG A 441 -7.34 -2.05 25.87
CA ARG A 441 -8.40 -1.43 25.06
C ARG A 441 -7.92 -1.03 23.66
N TYR A 442 -6.69 -0.54 23.59
CA TYR A 442 -6.01 0.04 22.43
C TYR A 442 -4.61 -0.59 22.24
N PRO A 443 -4.52 -1.93 22.09
CA PRO A 443 -3.23 -2.62 21.95
C PRO A 443 -2.37 -2.11 20.80
N ALA A 444 -2.95 -1.71 19.67
CA ALA A 444 -2.18 -1.22 18.54
C ALA A 444 -1.61 0.18 18.84
N VAL A 445 -2.42 1.10 19.41
CA VAL A 445 -1.91 2.41 19.88
C VAL A 445 -0.77 2.25 20.90
N ALA A 446 -0.89 1.30 21.83
CA ALA A 446 0.19 1.00 22.78
C ALA A 446 1.47 0.50 22.06
N THR A 447 1.31 -0.40 21.09
CA THR A 447 2.41 -0.95 20.28
C THR A 447 3.13 0.17 19.51
N GLN A 448 2.40 1.10 18.92
CA GLN A 448 2.98 2.26 18.24
C GLN A 448 3.83 3.11 19.20
N ALA A 449 3.32 3.38 20.41
CA ALA A 449 4.01 4.19 21.40
C ALA A 449 5.26 3.53 22.01
N THR A 450 5.30 2.19 22.10
CA THR A 450 6.41 1.44 22.72
C THR A 450 7.44 0.91 21.74
N HIS A 451 7.02 0.52 20.53
CA HIS A 451 7.88 -0.19 19.57
C HIS A 451 8.19 0.63 18.32
N LEU A 452 7.26 1.46 17.82
CA LEU A 452 7.49 2.23 16.59
C LEU A 452 7.95 3.68 16.86
N ASN A 453 8.18 4.02 18.13
CA ASN A 453 8.75 5.30 18.53
C ASN A 453 10.29 5.30 18.44
N GLY A 454 10.87 6.23 17.67
CA GLY A 454 12.32 6.40 17.53
C GLY A 454 12.68 7.77 16.93
N THR A 455 13.84 8.31 17.28
CA THR A 455 14.33 9.59 16.74
C THR A 455 15.02 9.45 15.39
N THR A 456 15.45 8.23 15.05
CA THR A 456 15.97 7.86 13.74
C THR A 456 15.43 6.49 13.35
N PHE A 457 15.08 6.32 12.08
CA PHE A 457 14.45 5.11 11.56
C PHE A 457 14.84 4.89 10.10
N TYR A 458 14.43 3.77 9.53
CA TYR A 458 14.67 3.45 8.12
C TYR A 458 13.36 3.37 7.34
N GLU A 459 13.28 4.06 6.20
CA GLU A 459 12.30 3.77 5.14
C GLU A 459 13.06 3.03 4.03
N GLY A 460 12.87 1.71 3.97
CA GLY A 460 13.69 0.84 3.12
C GLY A 460 15.12 0.83 3.62
N THR A 461 16.07 1.17 2.75
CA THR A 461 17.48 1.31 3.10
C THR A 461 17.88 2.75 3.43
N THR A 462 16.93 3.69 3.41
CA THR A 462 17.20 5.11 3.66
C THR A 462 17.05 5.42 5.14
N ALA A 463 18.12 5.86 5.79
CA ALA A 463 18.07 6.36 7.16
C ALA A 463 17.43 7.75 7.19
N LEU A 464 16.45 7.93 8.08
CA LEU A 464 15.66 9.14 8.24
C LEU A 464 15.66 9.60 9.71
N ASN A 465 15.36 10.87 9.92
CA ASN A 465 15.31 11.52 11.23
C ASN A 465 13.88 12.00 11.49
N TYR A 466 13.36 11.79 12.70
CA TYR A 466 11.98 12.19 13.04
C TYR A 466 11.71 13.69 12.81
N TRP A 467 12.74 14.55 12.96
CA TRP A 467 12.62 15.99 12.83
C TRP A 467 12.88 16.46 11.39
N GLY A 468 11.79 16.72 10.68
CA GLY A 468 11.80 17.40 9.38
C GLY A 468 11.96 16.50 8.15
N VAL A 469 11.87 15.17 8.29
CA VAL A 469 12.01 14.19 7.19
C VAL A 469 11.08 14.41 5.99
N TYR A 470 9.90 15.01 6.18
CA TYR A 470 8.97 15.34 5.09
C TYR A 470 8.76 16.85 4.90
N SER A 471 9.59 17.66 5.56
CA SER A 471 9.51 19.12 5.50
C SER A 471 10.13 19.71 4.24
N ASP A 472 10.55 18.90 3.26
CA ASP A 472 11.10 19.32 1.98
C ASP A 472 10.44 18.65 0.74
N ASN A 473 9.37 17.88 0.92
CA ASN A 473 8.84 16.99 -0.13
C ASN A 473 7.30 16.99 -0.30
N LYS A 474 6.64 18.09 0.06
CA LYS A 474 5.16 18.31 -0.03
C LYS A 474 4.30 17.60 1.02
N ILE A 475 4.91 16.87 1.93
CA ILE A 475 4.20 16.00 2.90
C ILE A 475 4.58 16.44 4.33
N THR A 476 4.60 17.74 4.59
CA THR A 476 4.86 18.24 5.94
C THR A 476 3.68 17.87 6.83
N GLU A 477 3.92 17.02 7.81
CA GLU A 477 2.91 16.53 8.76
C GLU A 477 2.94 17.34 10.07
N ILE A 478 1.78 17.47 10.72
CA ILE A 478 1.65 18.05 12.05
C ILE A 478 1.95 16.97 13.11
N GLY A 479 2.59 17.34 14.23
CA GLY A 479 2.73 16.45 15.39
C GLY A 479 4.16 16.07 15.78
N THR A 480 5.16 16.27 14.91
CA THR A 480 6.57 15.99 15.25
C THR A 480 7.08 16.89 16.40
N ASP A 481 6.42 18.03 16.61
CA ASP A 481 6.63 19.02 17.67
C ASP A 481 6.08 18.60 19.05
N TYR A 482 5.34 17.50 19.16
CA TYR A 482 4.74 17.06 20.43
C TYR A 482 5.73 16.85 21.58
N TRP A 483 6.98 16.44 21.30
CA TRP A 483 7.98 16.24 22.36
C TRP A 483 8.26 17.52 23.17
N LEU A 484 7.96 18.69 22.61
CA LEU A 484 8.02 19.99 23.29
C LEU A 484 6.85 20.23 24.26
N SER A 485 5.78 19.45 24.14
CA SER A 485 4.55 19.52 24.92
C SER A 485 4.33 18.31 25.85
N MET A 486 5.32 17.41 25.98
CA MET A 486 5.20 16.24 26.85
C MET A 486 5.06 16.64 28.32
N PRO A 487 4.12 16.03 29.07
CA PRO A 487 3.97 16.28 30.50
C PRO A 487 5.18 15.75 31.29
N ALA A 488 5.52 16.37 32.41
CA ALA A 488 6.63 15.93 33.28
C ALA A 488 6.53 14.44 33.69
N ALA A 489 5.30 13.93 33.86
CA ALA A 489 5.06 12.52 34.20
C ALA A 489 5.63 11.53 33.14
N LYS A 490 5.83 11.98 31.90
CA LYS A 490 6.44 11.19 30.83
C LYS A 490 7.81 10.65 31.22
N GLY A 491 8.61 11.40 31.99
CA GLY A 491 9.94 10.97 32.43
C GLY A 491 9.97 9.70 33.30
N SER A 492 8.80 9.26 33.80
CA SER A 492 8.66 8.02 34.56
C SER A 492 8.23 6.81 33.71
N ASP A 493 7.81 7.01 32.46
CA ASP A 493 7.33 5.94 31.56
C ASP A 493 8.40 5.53 30.54
N SER A 494 9.48 4.91 31.04
CA SER A 494 10.62 4.52 30.20
C SER A 494 10.28 3.51 29.11
N ALA A 495 9.13 2.84 29.19
CA ALA A 495 8.68 1.88 28.19
C ALA A 495 8.27 2.53 26.85
N THR A 496 7.96 3.82 26.87
CA THR A 496 7.54 4.61 25.70
C THR A 496 8.56 5.67 25.29
N PHE A 497 9.78 5.58 25.83
CA PHE A 497 10.90 6.39 25.37
C PHE A 497 11.27 6.01 23.94
N PRO A 498 11.85 6.94 23.15
CA PRO A 498 12.35 6.62 21.83
C PRO A 498 13.29 5.41 21.87
N SER A 499 13.04 4.46 20.99
CA SER A 499 13.92 3.32 20.79
C SER A 499 15.32 3.81 20.39
N ALA A 500 16.33 3.03 20.76
CA ALA A 500 17.70 3.31 20.33
C ALA A 500 17.78 3.36 18.79
N PRO A 501 18.61 4.25 18.22
CA PRO A 501 18.83 4.34 16.78
C PRO A 501 19.09 2.97 16.16
N ALA A 502 18.34 2.63 15.11
CA ALA A 502 18.57 1.42 14.35
C ALA A 502 20.00 1.45 13.76
N THR A 503 20.75 0.37 13.94
CA THR A 503 22.15 0.29 13.46
C THR A 503 22.26 -0.14 12.01
N ASN A 504 21.16 -0.61 11.42
CA ASN A 504 21.04 -1.04 10.04
C ASN A 504 19.56 -0.99 9.61
N ALA A 505 19.32 -1.24 8.33
CA ALA A 505 18.00 -1.21 7.71
C ALA A 505 17.17 -2.49 7.90
N ASP A 506 17.61 -3.46 8.72
CA ASP A 506 16.84 -4.69 8.96
C ASP A 506 15.57 -4.37 9.75
N VAL A 507 14.46 -4.98 9.35
CA VAL A 507 13.14 -4.82 9.99
C VAL A 507 12.97 -5.94 11.02
N SER A 508 12.98 -5.59 12.30
CA SER A 508 12.89 -6.54 13.42
C SER A 508 11.48 -7.09 13.61
N PHE A 509 11.34 -8.40 13.81
CA PHE A 509 10.06 -9.01 14.20
C PHE A 509 9.67 -8.70 15.65
N ILE A 510 10.61 -8.27 16.50
CA ILE A 510 10.27 -7.81 17.85
C ILE A 510 9.57 -6.45 17.80
N GLN A 511 9.95 -5.62 16.84
CA GLN A 511 9.51 -4.23 16.74
C GLN A 511 8.30 -4.06 15.83
N HIS A 512 8.31 -4.73 14.67
CA HIS A 512 7.31 -4.56 13.61
C HIS A 512 6.49 -5.84 13.35
N GLY A 513 6.72 -6.90 14.12
CA GLY A 513 6.07 -8.18 13.94
C GLY A 513 4.78 -8.28 14.75
N THR A 514 3.72 -8.76 14.10
CA THR A 514 2.39 -8.95 14.71
C THR A 514 2.09 -10.43 14.83
N ILE A 515 1.59 -10.85 15.99
CA ILE A 515 1.08 -12.20 16.21
C ILE A 515 -0.40 -12.21 15.86
N LEU A 516 -0.77 -13.03 14.87
CA LEU A 516 -2.16 -13.21 14.44
C LEU A 516 -2.78 -14.44 15.11
N ASP A 517 -1.98 -15.51 15.30
CA ASP A 517 -2.40 -16.76 15.93
C ASP A 517 -1.64 -17.01 17.24
N GLU A 518 -2.20 -16.55 18.37
CA GLU A 518 -1.60 -16.69 19.70
C GLU A 518 -1.52 -18.16 20.17
N ASN A 519 -2.26 -19.08 19.55
CA ASN A 519 -2.17 -20.50 19.88
C ASN A 519 -0.90 -21.15 19.28
N HIS A 520 -0.36 -20.54 18.23
CA HIS A 520 0.74 -21.10 17.44
C HIS A 520 1.93 -20.15 17.28
N ALA A 521 1.88 -18.95 17.84
CA ALA A 521 2.99 -18.01 17.83
C ALA A 521 3.12 -17.27 19.16
N GLN A 522 4.37 -16.98 19.53
CA GLN A 522 4.69 -16.22 20.74
C GLN A 522 5.91 -15.33 20.53
N LEU A 523 5.89 -14.14 21.11
CA LEU A 523 7.04 -13.26 21.14
C LEU A 523 8.08 -13.81 22.13
N THR A 524 9.34 -13.80 21.72
CA THR A 524 10.48 -14.21 22.54
C THR A 524 11.59 -13.18 22.43
N LYS A 525 12.61 -13.26 23.30
CA LYS A 525 13.80 -12.40 23.21
C LYS A 525 14.57 -12.50 21.89
N ASP A 526 14.41 -13.62 21.17
CA ASP A 526 15.10 -13.90 19.90
C ASP A 526 14.27 -13.46 18.67
N GLY A 527 13.05 -12.94 18.88
CA GLY A 527 12.05 -12.69 17.84
C GLY A 527 10.76 -13.48 18.06
N ILE A 528 9.93 -13.63 17.03
CA ILE A 528 8.66 -14.37 17.14
C ILE A 528 8.91 -15.85 16.83
N THR A 529 8.52 -16.74 17.74
CA THR A 529 8.59 -18.19 17.53
C THR A 529 7.21 -18.72 17.15
N VAL A 530 7.16 -19.41 16.01
CA VAL A 530 5.96 -20.03 15.44
C VAL A 530 6.08 -21.55 15.52
N GLU A 531 5.04 -22.21 16.03
CA GLU A 531 4.83 -23.65 15.95
C GLU A 531 4.12 -23.99 14.64
N ALA A 532 4.68 -24.95 13.90
CA ALA A 532 4.14 -25.31 12.59
C ALA A 532 2.79 -26.03 12.73
N VAL A 533 1.85 -25.73 11.83
CA VAL A 533 0.58 -26.46 11.72
C VAL A 533 0.65 -27.53 10.64
N SER A 534 -0.15 -28.59 10.75
CA SER A 534 -0.16 -29.64 9.72
C SER A 534 -0.86 -29.18 8.43
N ASP A 535 -1.85 -28.30 8.56
CA ASP A 535 -2.63 -27.74 7.46
C ASP A 535 -2.85 -26.24 7.70
N GLN A 536 -2.70 -25.42 6.65
CA GLN A 536 -2.85 -23.96 6.74
C GLN A 536 -4.25 -23.56 7.27
N LYS A 537 -5.28 -24.37 7.02
CA LYS A 537 -6.65 -24.11 7.49
C LYS A 537 -6.80 -24.07 9.02
N ASP A 538 -5.85 -24.67 9.74
CA ASP A 538 -5.83 -24.75 11.19
C ASP A 538 -5.37 -23.43 11.82
N ILE A 539 -4.78 -22.53 11.03
CA ILE A 539 -4.35 -21.19 11.47
C ILE A 539 -5.56 -20.27 11.62
N LYS A 540 -5.66 -19.61 12.76
CA LYS A 540 -6.75 -18.67 13.10
C LYS A 540 -6.21 -17.29 13.46
N GLU A 541 -7.06 -16.28 13.39
CA GLU A 541 -6.74 -14.96 13.93
C GLU A 541 -7.34 -14.84 15.35
N THR A 542 -6.63 -15.40 16.33
CA THR A 542 -7.21 -15.70 17.67
C THR A 542 -7.61 -14.46 18.45
N ALA A 543 -6.82 -13.37 18.33
CA ALA A 543 -7.11 -12.10 18.99
C ALA A 543 -8.40 -11.47 18.44
N TYR A 544 -8.58 -11.53 17.11
CA TYR A 544 -9.81 -11.08 16.47
C TYR A 544 -11.01 -11.92 16.91
N ASP A 545 -10.91 -13.24 16.84
CA ASP A 545 -12.01 -14.16 17.19
C ASP A 545 -12.44 -14.00 18.65
N LYS A 546 -11.49 -13.68 19.55
CA LYS A 546 -11.77 -13.37 20.95
C LYS A 546 -12.48 -12.01 21.12
N ARG A 547 -12.08 -11.00 20.34
CA ARG A 547 -12.66 -9.64 20.40
C ARG A 547 -14.04 -9.56 19.73
N TYR A 548 -14.27 -10.37 18.70
CA TYR A 548 -15.47 -10.36 17.86
C TYR A 548 -16.04 -11.78 17.65
N PRO A 549 -16.46 -12.48 18.72
CA PRO A 549 -16.86 -13.89 18.65
C PRO A 549 -18.12 -14.17 17.83
N GLN A 550 -18.91 -13.14 17.49
CA GLN A 550 -20.11 -13.26 16.68
C GLN A 550 -19.84 -13.16 15.17
N ASP A 551 -18.64 -12.76 14.76
CA ASP A 551 -18.32 -12.63 13.35
C ASP A 551 -17.94 -13.97 12.71
N THR A 552 -18.88 -14.53 11.97
CA THR A 552 -18.72 -15.76 11.19
C THR A 552 -18.59 -15.51 9.68
N THR A 553 -18.57 -14.26 9.23
CA THR A 553 -18.67 -13.90 7.81
C THR A 553 -17.39 -13.29 7.25
N THR A 554 -16.61 -12.60 8.07
CA THR A 554 -15.37 -11.95 7.64
C THR A 554 -14.29 -12.99 7.39
N ALA A 555 -13.87 -13.13 6.14
CA ALA A 555 -12.77 -14.02 5.77
C ALA A 555 -11.45 -13.51 6.34
N ARG A 556 -10.74 -14.38 7.08
CA ARG A 556 -9.48 -14.06 7.76
C ARG A 556 -8.71 -15.35 8.10
N GLY A 557 -7.45 -15.17 8.51
CA GLY A 557 -6.57 -16.26 8.93
C GLY A 557 -5.76 -16.86 7.78
N GLY A 558 -5.00 -17.90 8.08
CA GLY A 558 -4.06 -18.52 7.15
C GLY A 558 -2.61 -18.06 7.30
N SER A 559 -2.32 -17.10 8.18
CA SER A 559 -0.95 -16.75 8.61
C SER A 559 -0.88 -16.60 10.12
N GLN A 560 0.19 -17.12 10.75
CA GLN A 560 0.37 -17.01 12.20
C GLN A 560 0.93 -15.65 12.60
N ILE A 561 1.71 -15.02 11.72
CA ILE A 561 2.37 -13.73 12.00
C ILE A 561 2.38 -12.82 10.75
N ALA A 562 2.48 -11.52 10.98
CA ALA A 562 2.73 -10.51 9.96
C ALA A 562 3.99 -9.69 10.28
N LEU A 563 4.55 -9.02 9.29
CA LEU A 563 5.64 -8.05 9.44
C LEU A 563 5.34 -6.81 8.60
N ALA A 564 5.08 -5.68 9.26
CA ALA A 564 4.83 -4.39 8.62
C ALA A 564 6.14 -3.58 8.43
N GLY A 565 6.04 -2.40 7.82
CA GLY A 565 7.16 -1.45 7.69
C GLY A 565 8.19 -1.80 6.61
N LEU A 566 7.82 -2.62 5.63
CA LEU A 566 8.70 -3.03 4.53
C LEU A 566 8.72 -1.99 3.40
N VAL A 567 9.80 -1.94 2.61
CA VAL A 567 9.85 -1.20 1.33
C VAL A 567 10.45 -2.10 0.26
N LYS A 568 9.65 -3.07 -0.19
CA LYS A 568 10.14 -4.09 -1.12
C LYS A 568 10.35 -3.52 -2.53
N PRO A 569 11.44 -3.84 -3.23
CA PRO A 569 11.59 -3.45 -4.62
C PRO A 569 10.55 -4.17 -5.53
N THR A 570 10.14 -3.50 -6.62
CA THR A 570 9.23 -4.04 -7.64
C THR A 570 9.71 -5.39 -8.16
N ASP A 571 10.99 -5.44 -8.52
CA ASP A 571 11.72 -6.64 -8.89
C ASP A 571 12.94 -6.75 -8.00
N GLY A 572 13.17 -7.90 -7.39
CA GLY A 572 14.34 -8.12 -6.55
C GLY A 572 14.18 -9.23 -5.56
N TYR A 573 14.97 -9.16 -4.48
CA TYR A 573 14.98 -10.14 -3.43
C TYR A 573 14.84 -9.48 -2.07
N PHE A 574 14.24 -10.21 -1.16
CA PHE A 574 14.22 -9.92 0.26
C PHE A 574 14.75 -11.14 1.01
N ALA A 575 15.10 -10.99 2.28
CA ALA A 575 15.55 -12.13 3.07
C ALA A 575 15.05 -12.07 4.50
N ILE A 576 14.88 -13.24 5.11
CA ILE A 576 14.42 -13.40 6.49
C ILE A 576 15.48 -14.15 7.27
N LYS A 577 15.89 -13.56 8.39
CA LYS A 577 16.74 -14.21 9.39
C LYS A 577 15.88 -15.07 10.30
N LEU A 578 16.01 -16.38 10.16
CA LEU A 578 15.24 -17.38 10.90
C LEU A 578 16.10 -18.56 11.37
N LYS A 579 15.58 -19.34 12.32
CA LYS A 579 16.11 -20.66 12.70
C LYS A 579 14.96 -21.65 12.87
N THR A 580 15.23 -22.94 12.64
CA THR A 580 14.23 -24.00 12.81
C THR A 580 14.85 -25.29 13.37
N ASN A 581 14.03 -26.07 14.06
CA ASN A 581 14.39 -27.38 14.61
C ASN A 581 13.92 -28.57 13.75
N GLY A 582 13.25 -28.30 12.62
CA GLY A 582 12.63 -29.30 11.76
C GLY A 582 12.40 -28.80 10.33
N VAL A 583 11.91 -29.69 9.46
CA VAL A 583 11.51 -29.31 8.10
C VAL A 583 10.11 -28.72 8.14
N ALA A 584 9.90 -27.60 7.45
CA ALA A 584 8.61 -26.93 7.28
C ALA A 584 8.53 -26.25 5.92
N LYS A 585 7.33 -25.85 5.52
CA LYS A 585 7.07 -24.88 4.46
C LYS A 585 6.76 -23.54 5.09
N LEU A 586 7.41 -22.49 4.58
CA LEU A 586 7.07 -21.11 4.86
C LEU A 586 6.28 -20.56 3.68
N LEU A 587 5.02 -20.24 3.90
CA LEU A 587 4.16 -19.57 2.94
C LEU A 587 4.25 -18.06 3.20
N ILE A 588 4.51 -17.27 2.17
CA ILE A 588 4.61 -15.81 2.25
C ILE A 588 3.52 -15.21 1.38
N SER A 589 2.65 -14.40 1.99
CA SER A 589 1.44 -13.84 1.36
C SER A 589 1.39 -12.33 1.51
N SER A 590 0.67 -11.65 0.62
CA SER A 590 0.37 -10.21 0.70
C SER A 590 -0.91 -9.90 1.49
N SER A 591 -1.63 -10.92 1.94
CA SER A 591 -2.85 -10.80 2.76
C SER A 591 -2.93 -11.90 3.81
N ASN A 592 -3.67 -11.65 4.90
CA ASN A 592 -4.01 -12.65 5.91
C ASN A 592 -5.19 -13.54 5.46
N LEU A 593 -5.04 -14.19 4.30
CA LEU A 593 -6.02 -15.12 3.76
C LEU A 593 -5.34 -16.45 3.40
N PRO A 594 -6.01 -17.60 3.59
CA PRO A 594 -5.45 -18.89 3.21
C PRO A 594 -5.28 -18.98 1.69
N ASN A 595 -4.31 -19.79 1.24
CA ASN A 595 -4.03 -20.03 -0.18
C ASN A 595 -3.70 -18.78 -1.02
N LYS A 596 -3.23 -17.68 -0.39
CA LYS A 596 -2.79 -16.44 -1.07
C LYS A 596 -1.28 -16.25 -1.12
N ALA A 597 -0.52 -17.32 -0.87
CA ALA A 597 0.94 -17.26 -0.85
C ALA A 597 1.49 -16.99 -2.25
N TYR A 598 2.25 -15.92 -2.40
CA TYR A 598 2.96 -15.61 -3.64
C TYR A 598 4.37 -16.22 -3.65
N GLN A 599 4.91 -16.58 -2.48
CA GLN A 599 6.11 -17.43 -2.37
C GLN A 599 5.87 -18.59 -1.41
N THR A 600 6.47 -19.73 -1.72
CA THR A 600 6.56 -20.88 -0.83
C THR A 600 8.02 -21.32 -0.74
N LEU A 601 8.58 -21.27 0.47
CA LEU A 601 9.93 -21.72 0.74
C LEU A 601 9.90 -23.02 1.53
N THR A 602 10.73 -23.99 1.13
CA THR A 602 11.05 -25.12 2.02
C THR A 602 12.12 -24.66 3.01
N LEU A 603 11.81 -24.76 4.29
CA LEU A 603 12.72 -24.52 5.40
C LEU A 603 13.32 -25.86 5.86
N PRO A 604 14.62 -26.10 5.69
CA PRO A 604 15.27 -27.29 6.22
C PRO A 604 15.50 -27.18 7.72
N ASN A 605 15.78 -28.29 8.42
CA ASN A 605 16.16 -28.24 9.82
C ASN A 605 17.54 -27.57 10.00
N THR A 606 17.56 -26.33 10.48
CA THR A 606 18.81 -25.58 10.72
C THR A 606 19.48 -25.95 12.04
N LYS A 607 18.94 -26.93 12.79
CA LYS A 607 19.41 -27.33 14.12
C LYS A 607 19.50 -26.14 15.08
N ASN A 608 18.50 -25.27 15.02
CA ASN A 608 18.42 -24.01 15.76
C ASN A 608 19.57 -23.02 15.48
N GLN A 609 20.28 -23.16 14.35
CA GLN A 609 21.25 -22.16 13.90
C GLN A 609 20.56 -21.11 13.03
N TRP A 610 20.99 -19.85 13.17
CA TRP A 610 20.47 -18.75 12.37
C TRP A 610 20.89 -18.89 10.90
N GLN A 611 19.92 -18.66 10.02
CA GLN A 611 20.13 -18.53 8.59
C GLN A 611 19.35 -17.32 8.08
N THR A 612 19.92 -16.60 7.12
CA THR A 612 19.24 -15.52 6.41
C THR A 612 18.82 -16.04 5.04
N VAL A 613 17.55 -16.41 4.91
CA VAL A 613 16.98 -17.08 3.74
C VAL A 613 16.38 -16.05 2.80
N ALA A 614 16.87 -16.00 1.55
CA ALA A 614 16.39 -15.05 0.55
C ALA A 614 15.22 -15.60 -0.29
N TYR A 615 14.33 -14.72 -0.72
CA TYR A 615 13.21 -14.99 -1.62
C TYR A 615 12.93 -13.81 -2.56
N PRO A 616 12.42 -14.05 -3.76
CA PRO A 616 12.09 -12.97 -4.69
C PRO A 616 10.85 -12.19 -4.22
N THR A 617 10.82 -10.89 -4.51
CA THR A 617 9.66 -10.03 -4.24
C THR A 617 8.57 -10.19 -5.31
N ASN A 618 7.37 -9.67 -5.06
CA ASN A 618 6.24 -9.70 -5.97
C ASN A 618 5.65 -8.29 -6.14
N GLY A 619 6.07 -7.56 -7.19
CA GLY A 619 5.46 -6.30 -7.60
C GLY A 619 5.74 -5.06 -6.73
N GLY A 620 6.60 -5.16 -5.71
CA GLY A 620 7.14 -4.02 -4.93
C GLY A 620 6.15 -3.23 -4.06
N GLN A 621 4.84 -3.43 -4.24
CA GLN A 621 3.78 -2.67 -3.59
C GLN A 621 3.40 -3.20 -2.19
N ALA A 622 4.21 -4.06 -1.57
CA ALA A 622 3.87 -4.68 -0.29
C ALA A 622 4.74 -4.11 0.83
N TYR A 623 4.18 -3.16 1.60
CA TYR A 623 4.75 -2.65 2.86
C TYR A 623 4.63 -3.67 4.00
N MET A 624 4.07 -4.85 3.74
CA MET A 624 3.88 -5.91 4.71
C MET A 624 3.98 -7.30 4.06
N ASP A 625 4.39 -8.29 4.85
CA ASP A 625 4.29 -9.71 4.52
C ASP A 625 3.60 -10.50 5.62
N PHE A 626 2.83 -11.50 5.22
CA PHE A 626 2.19 -12.47 6.10
C PHE A 626 2.87 -13.82 5.97
N TYR A 627 3.12 -14.48 7.11
CA TYR A 627 3.88 -15.72 7.17
C TYR A 627 3.06 -16.85 7.76
N ALA A 628 3.01 -17.97 7.03
CA ALA A 628 2.45 -19.22 7.50
C ALA A 628 3.49 -20.32 7.57
N VAL A 629 3.59 -21.02 8.71
CA VAL A 629 4.50 -22.16 8.87
C VAL A 629 3.70 -23.45 8.87
N VAL A 630 3.90 -24.29 7.86
CA VAL A 630 3.23 -25.58 7.68
C VAL A 630 4.23 -26.73 7.77
N GLY A 631 3.98 -27.71 8.64
CA GLY A 631 4.88 -28.83 8.90
C GLY A 631 4.40 -29.70 10.05
N LYS A 632 5.30 -30.54 10.58
CA LYS A 632 4.99 -31.31 11.80
C LYS A 632 4.81 -30.36 12.98
N SER A 633 3.82 -30.61 13.84
CA SER A 633 3.55 -29.76 15.02
C SER A 633 4.71 -29.62 16.01
N SER A 634 5.66 -30.56 16.00
CA SER A 634 6.90 -30.45 16.77
C SER A 634 7.91 -29.44 16.20
N THR A 635 7.71 -28.99 14.96
CA THR A 635 8.60 -28.05 14.28
C THR A 635 8.32 -26.63 14.76
N LYS A 636 9.38 -25.91 15.14
CA LYS A 636 9.36 -24.52 15.55
C LYS A 636 10.26 -23.70 14.64
N VAL A 637 9.78 -22.53 14.22
CA VAL A 637 10.54 -21.54 13.44
C VAL A 637 10.57 -20.24 14.22
N THR A 638 11.76 -19.72 14.51
CA THR A 638 11.92 -18.40 15.13
C THR A 638 12.36 -17.39 14.09
N PHE A 639 11.61 -16.30 13.95
CA PHE A 639 11.84 -15.19 13.04
C PHE A 639 12.45 -14.02 13.81
N ALA A 640 13.64 -13.56 13.42
CA ALA A 640 14.33 -12.46 14.11
C ALA A 640 14.16 -11.12 13.39
N ALA A 641 14.48 -11.09 12.10
CA ALA A 641 14.44 -9.87 11.30
C ALA A 641 14.27 -10.20 9.81
N ALA A 642 13.80 -9.23 9.05
CA ALA A 642 13.87 -9.25 7.60
C ALA A 642 14.88 -8.20 7.11
N SER A 643 15.55 -8.47 5.99
CA SER A 643 16.68 -7.68 5.51
C SER A 643 16.60 -7.48 4.00
N TYR A 644 16.92 -6.26 3.55
CA TYR A 644 17.06 -5.94 2.13
C TYR A 644 18.27 -6.65 1.53
N THR A 645 18.15 -7.16 0.31
CA THR A 645 19.25 -7.89 -0.34
C THR A 645 19.21 -7.77 -1.85
N ASP A 646 20.38 -7.59 -2.45
CA ASP A 646 20.52 -7.59 -3.90
C ASP A 646 20.72 -9.00 -4.43
N GLN A 647 20.20 -9.26 -5.64
CA GLN A 647 20.37 -10.55 -6.32
C GLN A 647 21.86 -10.93 -6.48
N ALA A 648 22.73 -9.95 -6.72
CA ALA A 648 24.17 -10.17 -6.91
C ALA A 648 24.86 -10.71 -5.65
N ALA A 649 24.29 -10.49 -4.46
CA ALA A 649 24.83 -10.98 -3.20
C ALA A 649 24.42 -12.43 -2.88
N LEU A 650 23.50 -13.01 -3.68
CA LEU A 650 22.94 -14.33 -3.40
C LEU A 650 23.79 -15.47 -3.97
N PRO A 651 23.89 -16.61 -3.26
CA PRO A 651 24.27 -17.88 -3.85
C PRO A 651 23.33 -18.25 -5.00
N VAL A 652 23.87 -18.81 -6.08
CA VAL A 652 23.07 -19.27 -7.23
C VAL A 652 23.22 -20.77 -7.36
N ILE A 653 22.12 -21.51 -7.17
CA ILE A 653 22.08 -22.96 -7.39
C ILE A 653 21.85 -23.22 -8.88
N GLY A 654 22.76 -23.99 -9.49
CA GLY A 654 22.77 -24.25 -10.92
C GLY A 654 21.54 -24.97 -11.46
N GLU A 655 21.36 -24.89 -12.78
CA GLU A 655 20.20 -25.41 -13.52
C GLU A 655 20.03 -26.93 -13.50
N THR A 656 21.03 -27.68 -13.02
CA THR A 656 20.93 -29.14 -12.86
C THR A 656 20.09 -29.56 -11.65
N ALA A 657 19.92 -28.68 -10.67
CA ALA A 657 18.95 -28.86 -9.59
C ALA A 657 17.55 -28.46 -10.09
N ARG A 658 16.91 -29.37 -10.82
CA ARG A 658 15.60 -29.17 -11.46
C ARG A 658 14.81 -30.46 -11.50
N ASP A 659 13.51 -30.34 -11.73
CA ASP A 659 12.63 -31.50 -11.84
C ASP A 659 13.18 -32.48 -12.88
N THR A 660 13.30 -33.75 -12.48
CA THR A 660 13.93 -34.79 -13.29
C THR A 660 13.13 -36.07 -13.12
N ALA A 661 12.71 -36.70 -14.22
CA ALA A 661 12.14 -38.03 -14.17
C ALA A 661 13.20 -39.11 -14.42
N VAL A 662 13.00 -40.25 -13.77
CA VAL A 662 13.91 -41.40 -13.74
C VAL A 662 13.11 -42.68 -13.70
N PHE A 663 13.74 -43.81 -14.02
CA PHE A 663 13.06 -45.10 -14.03
C PHE A 663 13.35 -45.90 -12.76
N LEU A 664 12.30 -46.58 -12.28
CA LEU A 664 12.37 -47.44 -11.11
C LEU A 664 13.53 -48.43 -11.24
N GLY A 665 14.40 -48.49 -10.22
CA GLY A 665 15.54 -49.41 -10.19
C GLY A 665 16.82 -48.94 -10.89
N HIS A 666 16.84 -47.78 -11.56
CA HIS A 666 18.07 -47.20 -12.12
C HIS A 666 18.75 -46.23 -11.13
N THR A 667 20.08 -46.33 -11.01
CA THR A 667 20.83 -45.36 -10.20
C THR A 667 20.92 -44.02 -10.94
N ILE A 668 20.50 -42.97 -10.26
CA ILE A 668 20.54 -41.59 -10.73
C ILE A 668 21.84 -40.95 -10.24
N THR A 669 22.46 -40.16 -11.10
CA THR A 669 23.62 -39.33 -10.75
C THR A 669 23.43 -37.95 -11.38
N LEU A 670 23.19 -36.92 -10.55
CA LEU A 670 23.02 -35.53 -10.99
C LEU A 670 24.17 -34.67 -10.46
N LYS A 671 24.87 -33.98 -11.36
CA LYS A 671 25.93 -33.04 -10.96
C LYS A 671 25.32 -31.68 -10.64
N LEU A 672 25.19 -31.37 -9.37
CA LEU A 672 24.76 -30.06 -8.90
C LEU A 672 25.95 -29.11 -8.78
N SER A 673 25.69 -27.82 -8.98
CA SER A 673 26.67 -26.76 -8.77
C SER A 673 26.01 -25.59 -8.06
N ALA A 674 26.81 -24.81 -7.36
CA ALA A 674 26.41 -23.51 -6.86
C ALA A 674 27.55 -22.51 -7.07
N THR A 675 27.22 -21.30 -7.50
CA THR A 675 28.16 -20.18 -7.59
C THR A 675 27.86 -19.16 -6.51
N ASN A 676 28.85 -18.33 -6.17
CA ASN A 676 28.78 -17.41 -5.03
C ASN A 676 28.33 -18.14 -3.73
N ALA A 677 28.77 -19.38 -3.55
CA ALA A 677 28.44 -20.24 -2.44
C ALA A 677 29.74 -20.83 -1.87
N THR A 678 29.85 -20.85 -0.54
CA THR A 678 30.94 -21.56 0.16
C THR A 678 30.59 -23.03 0.37
N THR A 679 29.30 -23.36 0.46
CA THR A 679 28.81 -24.73 0.62
C THR A 679 27.51 -24.96 -0.15
N LEU A 680 27.32 -26.20 -0.63
CA LEU A 680 26.09 -26.74 -1.18
C LEU A 680 25.77 -28.05 -0.44
N THR A 681 24.58 -28.15 0.13
CA THR A 681 24.19 -29.27 1.02
C THR A 681 22.84 -29.85 0.64
N LEU A 682 22.65 -31.15 0.90
CA LEU A 682 21.33 -31.79 0.82
C LEU A 682 20.57 -31.46 2.11
N ALA A 683 19.49 -30.72 1.97
CA ALA A 683 18.69 -30.21 3.07
C ALA A 683 17.54 -31.16 3.42
N ASP A 684 16.91 -31.75 2.40
CA ASP A 684 15.87 -32.79 2.53
C ASP A 684 15.77 -33.64 1.25
N GLY A 685 15.26 -34.88 1.36
CA GLY A 685 15.05 -35.78 0.23
C GLY A 685 14.70 -37.23 0.60
N PRO A 686 14.40 -38.10 -0.39
CA PRO A 686 14.06 -39.49 -0.16
C PRO A 686 15.18 -40.26 0.56
N LYS A 687 14.78 -41.27 1.34
CA LYS A 687 15.71 -42.15 2.04
C LYS A 687 16.73 -42.76 1.06
N GLY A 688 18.01 -42.62 1.40
CA GLY A 688 19.13 -43.15 0.60
C GLY A 688 19.67 -42.19 -0.46
N LEU A 689 19.06 -41.01 -0.67
CA LEU A 689 19.63 -39.94 -1.48
C LEU A 689 20.85 -39.34 -0.78
N GLN A 690 21.94 -39.14 -1.51
CA GLN A 690 23.18 -38.57 -0.99
C GLN A 690 23.68 -37.46 -1.90
N LEU A 691 24.23 -36.39 -1.32
CA LEU A 691 24.97 -35.35 -2.04
C LEU A 691 26.43 -35.38 -1.58
N ALA A 692 27.33 -35.72 -2.49
CA ALA A 692 28.76 -35.69 -2.24
C ALA A 692 29.31 -34.24 -2.24
N ALA A 693 30.49 -34.04 -1.62
CA ALA A 693 31.12 -32.72 -1.50
C ALA A 693 31.48 -32.08 -2.86
N ASP A 694 31.63 -32.88 -3.90
CA ASP A 694 31.86 -32.40 -5.26
C ASP A 694 30.57 -31.92 -5.95
N GLY A 695 29.41 -32.01 -5.30
CA GLY A 695 28.09 -31.66 -5.84
C GLY A 695 27.37 -32.82 -6.52
N THR A 696 27.89 -34.05 -6.48
CA THR A 696 27.24 -35.20 -7.12
C THR A 696 26.13 -35.75 -6.23
N LEU A 697 24.88 -35.63 -6.69
CA LEU A 697 23.68 -36.19 -6.08
C LEU A 697 23.45 -37.61 -6.62
N SER A 698 23.33 -38.62 -5.75
CA SER A 698 23.09 -40.00 -6.16
C SER A 698 21.99 -40.70 -5.37
N TRP A 699 21.17 -41.48 -6.08
CA TRP A 699 20.07 -42.25 -5.50
C TRP A 699 19.63 -43.39 -6.40
N LYS A 700 19.16 -44.50 -5.83
CA LYS A 700 18.52 -45.61 -6.55
C LYS A 700 17.09 -45.77 -6.01
N PRO A 701 16.06 -45.35 -6.76
CA PRO A 701 14.68 -45.44 -6.30
C PRO A 701 14.20 -46.89 -6.28
N THR A 702 13.49 -47.25 -5.22
CA THR A 702 12.89 -48.58 -5.03
C THR A 702 11.36 -48.58 -5.14
N ALA A 703 10.73 -47.42 -5.30
CA ALA A 703 9.31 -47.28 -5.58
C ALA A 703 9.07 -46.14 -6.58
N ALA A 704 8.00 -46.26 -7.37
CA ALA A 704 7.53 -45.19 -8.24
C ALA A 704 6.84 -44.11 -7.41
N GLY A 705 6.92 -42.86 -7.85
CA GLY A 705 6.36 -41.72 -7.14
C GLY A 705 7.15 -40.43 -7.37
N ASP A 706 6.64 -39.34 -6.84
CA ASP A 706 7.29 -38.03 -6.91
C ASP A 706 7.98 -37.72 -5.58
N TYR A 707 9.29 -37.46 -5.64
CA TYR A 707 10.13 -37.30 -4.46
C TYR A 707 10.74 -35.88 -4.45
N PRO A 708 10.27 -34.97 -3.59
CA PRO A 708 10.88 -33.65 -3.47
C PRO A 708 12.30 -33.78 -2.90
N VAL A 709 13.22 -32.98 -3.43
CA VAL A 709 14.60 -32.84 -3.01
C VAL A 709 14.87 -31.36 -2.79
N THR A 710 15.35 -31.02 -1.60
CA THR A 710 15.73 -29.64 -1.26
C THR A 710 17.23 -29.58 -1.06
N VAL A 711 17.88 -28.66 -1.77
CA VAL A 711 19.30 -28.35 -1.58
C VAL A 711 19.47 -26.90 -1.13
N THR A 712 20.47 -26.67 -0.29
CA THR A 712 20.76 -25.37 0.31
C THR A 712 22.17 -24.93 -0.08
N ALA A 713 22.27 -23.73 -0.65
CA ALA A 713 23.54 -23.05 -0.90
C ALA A 713 23.66 -21.84 0.03
N THR A 714 24.84 -21.66 0.64
CA THR A 714 25.13 -20.50 1.49
C THR A 714 26.52 -19.94 1.21
N ASN A 715 26.67 -18.63 1.39
CA ASN A 715 27.97 -17.94 1.40
C ASN A 715 28.35 -17.41 2.80
N GLY A 716 27.61 -17.83 3.84
CA GLY A 716 27.77 -17.37 5.22
C GLY A 716 26.98 -16.09 5.55
N GLN A 717 26.59 -15.28 4.56
CA GLN A 717 25.77 -14.07 4.75
C GLN A 717 24.32 -14.25 4.30
N ARG A 718 24.11 -15.02 3.22
CA ARG A 718 22.82 -15.30 2.59
C ARG A 718 22.72 -16.79 2.28
N THR A 719 21.49 -17.28 2.29
CA THR A 719 21.15 -18.67 2.04
C THR A 719 20.02 -18.72 1.02
N VAL A 720 20.18 -19.58 0.00
CA VAL A 720 19.16 -19.88 -0.99
C VAL A 720 18.84 -21.37 -0.90
N ASN A 721 17.55 -21.67 -0.82
CA ASN A 721 17.04 -23.03 -0.87
C ASN A 721 16.40 -23.24 -2.24
N LYS A 722 16.69 -24.38 -2.87
CA LYS A 722 16.02 -24.81 -4.11
C LYS A 722 15.40 -26.18 -3.88
N THR A 723 14.11 -26.29 -4.13
CA THR A 723 13.40 -27.56 -4.13
C THR A 723 13.08 -27.96 -5.56
N PHE A 724 13.32 -29.21 -5.90
CA PHE A 724 12.96 -29.83 -7.18
C PHE A 724 12.49 -31.26 -6.94
N THR A 725 11.79 -31.83 -7.90
CA THR A 725 11.15 -33.14 -7.77
C THR A 725 11.88 -34.19 -8.62
N ILE A 726 12.22 -35.32 -8.00
CA ILE A 726 12.63 -36.53 -8.73
C ILE A 726 11.39 -37.40 -8.93
N SER A 727 10.90 -37.46 -10.16
CA SER A 727 9.74 -38.27 -10.54
C SER A 727 10.17 -39.66 -10.98
N VAL A 728 9.99 -40.66 -10.12
CA VAL A 728 10.26 -42.05 -10.46
C VAL A 728 9.07 -42.62 -11.21
N LYS A 729 9.23 -42.83 -12.51
CA LYS A 729 8.22 -43.43 -13.38
C LYS A 729 8.45 -44.94 -13.51
N LYS A 730 7.36 -45.66 -13.74
CA LYS A 730 7.39 -47.12 -13.95
C LYS A 730 8.13 -47.48 -15.25
N ASP A 731 7.78 -46.79 -16.34
CA ASP A 731 8.37 -46.93 -17.67
C ASP A 731 8.14 -45.68 -18.52
N ARG A 732 8.75 -45.66 -19.72
CA ARG A 732 8.72 -44.54 -20.66
C ARG A 732 7.32 -44.26 -21.24
N THR A 733 6.55 -45.32 -21.53
CA THR A 733 5.18 -45.19 -22.08
C THR A 733 4.24 -44.55 -21.06
N THR A 734 4.31 -44.98 -19.81
CA THR A 734 3.57 -44.39 -18.69
C THR A 734 3.93 -42.91 -18.52
N ALA A 735 5.22 -42.56 -18.64
CA ALA A 735 5.69 -41.18 -18.54
C ALA A 735 5.14 -40.27 -19.66
N TYR A 736 5.12 -40.76 -20.91
CA TYR A 736 4.50 -40.06 -22.04
C TYR A 736 3.00 -39.85 -21.81
N ASN A 737 2.27 -40.91 -21.45
CA ASN A 737 0.82 -40.84 -21.22
C ASN A 737 0.45 -39.86 -20.11
N GLN A 738 1.20 -39.84 -19.01
CA GLN A 738 1.01 -38.89 -17.92
C GLN A 738 1.25 -37.44 -18.38
N ALA A 739 2.27 -37.18 -19.20
CA ALA A 739 2.48 -35.86 -19.79
C ALA A 739 1.32 -35.48 -20.72
N THR A 740 0.89 -36.37 -21.60
CA THR A 740 -0.24 -36.12 -22.52
C THR A 740 -1.55 -35.84 -21.79
N GLN A 741 -1.79 -36.46 -20.63
CA GLN A 741 -2.97 -36.19 -19.79
C GLN A 741 -2.98 -34.78 -19.17
N GLN A 742 -1.85 -34.06 -19.18
CA GLN A 742 -1.78 -32.66 -18.71
C GLN A 742 -2.33 -31.65 -19.72
N LEU A 743 -2.65 -32.08 -20.95
CA LEU A 743 -3.30 -31.21 -21.93
C LEU A 743 -4.67 -30.77 -21.41
N SER A 744 -4.93 -29.47 -21.48
CA SER A 744 -6.25 -28.92 -21.20
C SER A 744 -7.29 -29.44 -22.20
N GLU A 745 -8.53 -29.60 -21.75
CA GLU A 745 -9.66 -29.89 -22.63
C GLU A 745 -9.91 -28.74 -23.63
N GLY A 746 -9.55 -27.50 -23.28
CA GLY A 746 -9.77 -26.28 -24.05
C GLY A 746 -9.04 -26.24 -25.42
N VAL A 747 -9.58 -25.48 -26.37
CA VAL A 747 -9.00 -25.36 -27.72
C VAL A 747 -7.72 -24.53 -27.67
N TYR A 748 -6.59 -25.11 -28.05
CA TYR A 748 -5.31 -24.42 -28.20
C TYR A 748 -5.25 -23.63 -29.51
N THR A 749 -4.40 -22.61 -29.57
CA THR A 749 -3.99 -22.04 -30.86
C THR A 749 -3.29 -23.10 -31.69
N THR A 750 -3.45 -23.05 -33.01
CA THR A 750 -2.85 -24.06 -33.90
C THR A 750 -1.31 -24.00 -33.86
N ALA A 751 -0.73 -22.81 -33.68
CA ALA A 751 0.71 -22.65 -33.48
C ALA A 751 1.21 -23.33 -32.18
N SER A 752 0.50 -23.19 -31.07
CA SER A 752 0.85 -23.87 -29.81
C SER A 752 0.73 -25.38 -29.94
N MET A 753 -0.36 -25.86 -30.54
CA MET A 753 -0.56 -27.30 -30.75
C MET A 753 0.49 -27.91 -31.70
N ALA A 754 0.99 -27.17 -32.69
CA ALA A 754 2.08 -27.62 -33.55
C ALA A 754 3.39 -27.83 -32.78
N LYS A 755 3.74 -26.92 -31.85
CA LYS A 755 4.90 -27.06 -30.95
C LYS A 755 4.74 -28.28 -30.03
N ILE A 756 3.56 -28.42 -29.42
CA ILE A 756 3.20 -29.57 -28.58
C ILE A 756 3.34 -30.88 -29.37
N ASN A 757 2.79 -30.95 -30.58
CA ASN A 757 2.87 -32.14 -31.44
C ASN A 757 4.31 -32.48 -31.83
N THR A 758 5.14 -31.47 -32.07
CA THR A 758 6.57 -31.67 -32.40
C THR A 758 7.31 -32.27 -31.21
N ALA A 759 7.09 -31.73 -30.01
CA ALA A 759 7.71 -32.26 -28.79
C ALA A 759 7.20 -33.67 -28.44
N ALA A 760 5.89 -33.93 -28.60
CA ALA A 760 5.31 -35.27 -28.41
C ALA A 760 5.98 -36.31 -29.32
N LYS A 761 6.19 -35.98 -30.61
CA LYS A 761 6.87 -36.86 -31.57
C LYS A 761 8.31 -37.18 -31.15
N ALA A 762 9.03 -36.20 -30.61
CA ALA A 762 10.39 -36.42 -30.12
C ALA A 762 10.44 -37.44 -28.97
N VAL A 763 9.46 -37.41 -28.05
CA VAL A 763 9.33 -38.40 -26.97
C VAL A 763 9.02 -39.79 -27.54
N ILE A 764 8.03 -39.88 -28.44
CA ILE A 764 7.60 -41.15 -29.05
C ILE A 764 8.78 -41.85 -29.74
N ASN A 765 9.62 -41.10 -30.47
CA ASN A 765 10.78 -41.66 -31.18
C ASN A 765 11.85 -42.26 -30.25
N LEU A 766 11.81 -41.97 -28.94
CA LEU A 766 12.80 -42.42 -27.97
C LEU A 766 12.25 -43.53 -27.04
N LEU A 767 11.00 -43.96 -27.19
CA LEU A 767 10.36 -44.97 -26.31
C LEU A 767 11.17 -46.28 -26.25
N ASP A 768 11.47 -46.89 -27.40
CA ASP A 768 12.05 -48.24 -27.45
C ASP A 768 13.60 -48.28 -27.49
N HIS A 769 14.23 -47.19 -27.93
CA HIS A 769 15.67 -47.20 -28.31
C HIS A 769 16.48 -45.97 -27.87
N GLY A 770 15.87 -44.97 -27.22
CA GLY A 770 16.61 -43.81 -26.69
C GLY A 770 17.45 -44.17 -25.47
N ASP A 771 18.52 -43.44 -25.18
CA ASP A 771 19.11 -43.45 -23.83
C ASP A 771 18.21 -42.66 -22.85
N ASP A 772 18.35 -42.94 -21.55
CA ASP A 772 17.50 -42.36 -20.50
C ASP A 772 17.61 -40.82 -20.45
N ALA A 773 18.78 -40.24 -20.74
CA ALA A 773 18.99 -38.80 -20.70
C ALA A 773 18.33 -38.09 -21.89
N ALA A 774 18.44 -38.68 -23.10
CA ALA A 774 17.79 -38.17 -24.30
C ALA A 774 16.26 -38.26 -24.18
N PHE A 775 15.73 -39.39 -23.70
CA PHE A 775 14.29 -39.53 -23.44
C PHE A 775 13.80 -38.49 -22.43
N GLN A 776 14.54 -38.30 -21.34
CA GLN A 776 14.18 -37.33 -20.32
C GLN A 776 14.17 -35.89 -20.84
N SER A 777 15.18 -35.51 -21.64
CA SER A 777 15.24 -34.19 -22.27
C SER A 777 14.04 -33.94 -23.18
N ALA A 778 13.65 -34.93 -23.99
CA ALA A 778 12.48 -34.85 -24.85
C ALA A 778 11.17 -34.78 -24.04
N LEU A 779 11.04 -35.55 -22.96
CA LEU A 779 9.86 -35.54 -22.10
C LEU A 779 9.69 -34.18 -21.40
N THR A 780 10.78 -33.61 -20.88
CA THR A 780 10.79 -32.25 -20.32
C THR A 780 10.39 -31.21 -21.36
N ALA A 781 10.91 -31.29 -22.59
CA ALA A 781 10.51 -30.39 -23.67
C ALA A 781 9.02 -30.54 -24.03
N TYR A 782 8.46 -31.75 -23.94
CA TYR A 782 7.04 -31.99 -24.18
C TYR A 782 6.15 -31.43 -23.09
N THR A 783 6.46 -31.68 -21.81
CA THR A 783 5.71 -31.09 -20.69
C THR A 783 5.79 -29.56 -20.70
N GLU A 784 6.95 -29.00 -21.04
CA GLU A 784 7.12 -27.55 -21.15
C GLU A 784 6.31 -26.97 -22.33
N ALA A 785 6.29 -27.65 -23.47
CA ALA A 785 5.45 -27.25 -24.60
C ALA A 785 3.94 -27.28 -24.27
N ILE A 786 3.49 -28.26 -23.48
CA ILE A 786 2.10 -28.33 -22.99
C ILE A 786 1.81 -27.15 -22.07
N LYS A 787 2.71 -26.87 -21.11
CA LYS A 787 2.57 -25.79 -20.13
C LYS A 787 2.56 -24.40 -20.78
N GLN A 788 3.38 -24.20 -21.80
CA GLN A 788 3.43 -22.97 -22.60
C GLN A 788 2.32 -22.90 -23.67
N GLY A 789 1.49 -23.93 -23.79
CA GLY A 789 0.46 -23.97 -24.81
C GLY A 789 -0.64 -22.94 -24.55
N GLU A 790 -0.87 -22.07 -25.52
CA GLU A 790 -1.87 -21.02 -25.44
C GLU A 790 -3.25 -21.53 -25.85
N LEU A 791 -4.26 -21.30 -25.02
CA LEU A 791 -5.65 -21.48 -25.39
C LEU A 791 -6.08 -20.37 -26.34
N LEU A 792 -6.94 -20.71 -27.30
CA LEU A 792 -7.50 -19.75 -28.23
C LEU A 792 -8.45 -18.78 -27.52
N ASN A 793 -9.24 -19.27 -26.55
CA ASN A 793 -10.22 -18.50 -25.78
C ASN A 793 -10.11 -18.83 -24.28
N PRO A 794 -9.05 -18.38 -23.58
CA PRO A 794 -9.02 -18.44 -22.13
C PRO A 794 -10.13 -17.55 -21.54
N THR A 795 -10.79 -18.00 -20.46
CA THR A 795 -11.95 -17.30 -19.88
C THR A 795 -11.72 -16.92 -18.42
N LEU A 796 -12.33 -15.82 -18.00
CA LEU A 796 -12.53 -15.46 -16.59
C LEU A 796 -13.69 -16.29 -15.98
N GLU A 797 -13.93 -16.13 -14.68
CA GLU A 797 -15.02 -16.84 -13.97
C GLU A 797 -16.41 -16.52 -14.53
N ASP A 798 -16.62 -15.30 -15.01
CA ASP A 798 -17.86 -14.86 -15.65
C ASP A 798 -18.00 -15.28 -17.12
N HIS A 799 -17.07 -16.11 -17.60
CA HIS A 799 -16.96 -16.59 -18.99
C HIS A 799 -16.62 -15.52 -20.04
N SER A 800 -16.26 -14.30 -19.64
CA SER A 800 -15.67 -13.32 -20.56
C SER A 800 -14.24 -13.72 -20.95
N LEU A 801 -13.73 -13.15 -22.05
CA LEU A 801 -12.39 -13.45 -22.56
C LEU A 801 -11.31 -12.88 -21.63
N ASN A 802 -10.43 -13.74 -21.12
CA ASN A 802 -9.22 -13.29 -20.42
C ASN A 802 -8.16 -12.85 -21.45
N TYR A 803 -8.28 -11.63 -21.96
CA TYR A 803 -7.36 -11.08 -22.97
C TYR A 803 -5.96 -10.73 -22.44
N ALA A 804 -5.72 -10.90 -21.14
CA ALA A 804 -4.43 -10.74 -20.47
C ALA A 804 -3.78 -12.08 -20.08
N ALA A 805 -4.38 -13.23 -20.44
CA ALA A 805 -3.89 -14.55 -20.05
C ALA A 805 -2.46 -14.87 -20.52
N TYR A 806 -2.04 -14.25 -21.64
CA TYR A 806 -0.70 -14.42 -22.22
C TYR A 806 -0.12 -13.06 -22.61
N PRO A 807 1.22 -12.85 -22.49
CA PRO A 807 1.87 -11.58 -22.81
C PRO A 807 1.60 -11.06 -24.23
N ASP A 808 1.46 -11.98 -25.19
CA ASP A 808 1.27 -11.65 -26.62
C ASP A 808 -0.20 -11.80 -27.07
N MET A 809 -1.14 -12.06 -26.13
CA MET A 809 -2.55 -12.24 -26.49
C MET A 809 -3.18 -10.94 -26.99
N THR A 810 -2.83 -9.82 -26.38
CA THR A 810 -3.19 -8.48 -26.83
C THR A 810 -2.03 -7.51 -26.62
N ILE A 811 -1.87 -6.54 -27.53
CA ILE A 811 -1.01 -5.37 -27.31
C ILE A 811 -1.89 -4.20 -26.89
N ALA A 812 -1.63 -3.65 -25.71
CA ALA A 812 -2.40 -2.59 -25.08
C ALA A 812 -1.71 -1.24 -25.23
N ASN A 813 -2.28 -0.34 -26.03
CA ASN A 813 -1.72 1.00 -26.30
C ASN A 813 -2.74 2.10 -26.09
N LEU A 814 -2.28 3.27 -25.67
CA LEU A 814 -3.01 4.52 -25.73
C LEU A 814 -2.77 5.20 -27.08
N LEU A 815 -3.76 5.97 -27.53
CA LEU A 815 -3.62 6.81 -28.72
C LEU A 815 -2.86 8.10 -28.40
N THR A 816 -2.13 8.64 -29.38
CA THR A 816 -1.53 9.97 -29.25
C THR A 816 -2.62 11.05 -29.20
N LYS A 817 -2.38 12.11 -28.42
CA LYS A 817 -3.34 13.22 -28.24
C LYS A 817 -3.67 13.95 -29.55
N ASP A 818 -2.67 14.16 -30.39
CA ASP A 818 -2.81 15.01 -31.58
C ASP A 818 -3.27 14.26 -32.83
N THR A 819 -2.78 13.03 -33.04
CA THR A 819 -3.04 12.27 -34.28
C THR A 819 -4.00 11.10 -34.09
N LEU A 820 -4.34 10.75 -32.84
CA LEU A 820 -5.15 9.57 -32.49
C LEU A 820 -4.61 8.27 -33.12
N SER A 821 -3.28 8.19 -33.26
CA SER A 821 -2.58 6.99 -33.76
C SER A 821 -2.10 6.15 -32.58
N LEU A 822 -1.94 4.84 -32.78
CA LEU A 822 -1.33 3.97 -31.78
C LEU A 822 0.05 4.48 -31.36
N ASP A 823 0.25 4.69 -30.06
CA ASP A 823 1.56 5.01 -29.49
C ASP A 823 2.11 3.78 -28.74
N PRO A 824 3.08 3.04 -29.32
CA PRO A 824 3.65 1.88 -28.67
C PRO A 824 4.44 2.22 -27.39
N LYS A 825 4.66 3.50 -27.10
CA LYS A 825 5.34 3.96 -25.86
C LYS A 825 4.37 4.22 -24.72
N GLN A 826 3.07 4.35 -25.00
CA GLN A 826 2.06 4.58 -23.98
C GLN A 826 1.19 3.34 -23.89
N THR A 827 1.44 2.51 -22.89
CA THR A 827 0.72 1.26 -22.65
C THR A 827 -0.15 1.36 -21.39
N PHE A 828 -1.05 0.39 -21.22
CA PHE A 828 -1.89 0.26 -20.02
C PHE A 828 -1.86 -1.18 -19.51
N ASN A 829 -2.16 -1.38 -18.22
CA ASN A 829 -2.06 -2.67 -17.55
C ASN A 829 -3.33 -3.51 -17.81
N THR A 830 -3.25 -4.52 -18.66
CA THR A 830 -4.38 -5.40 -18.98
C THR A 830 -4.69 -6.41 -17.89
N THR A 831 -3.70 -6.86 -17.12
CA THR A 831 -3.91 -7.81 -16.01
C THR A 831 -4.77 -7.20 -14.92
N ALA A 832 -4.57 -5.91 -14.63
CA ALA A 832 -5.40 -5.17 -13.69
C ALA A 832 -6.84 -5.00 -14.18
N LEU A 833 -7.10 -5.05 -15.51
CA LEU A 833 -8.44 -4.88 -16.07
C LEU A 833 -9.29 -6.15 -16.09
N VAL A 834 -8.80 -7.25 -15.54
CA VAL A 834 -9.45 -8.57 -15.55
C VAL A 834 -9.28 -9.31 -14.22
N ASP A 835 -8.91 -8.59 -13.15
CA ASP A 835 -8.60 -9.20 -11.85
C ASP A 835 -9.78 -9.19 -10.86
N ASN A 836 -10.90 -8.55 -11.22
CA ASN A 836 -12.08 -8.39 -10.35
C ASN A 836 -11.79 -7.59 -9.07
N ASP A 837 -10.72 -6.80 -9.06
CA ASP A 837 -10.37 -5.93 -7.95
C ASP A 837 -10.77 -4.47 -8.27
N PRO A 838 -11.84 -3.94 -7.64
CA PRO A 838 -12.28 -2.56 -7.87
C PRO A 838 -11.25 -1.51 -7.40
N ALA A 839 -10.21 -1.89 -6.64
CA ALA A 839 -9.12 -1.01 -6.23
C ALA A 839 -7.94 -1.00 -7.23
N SER A 840 -7.79 -2.06 -8.04
CA SER A 840 -6.84 -2.10 -9.14
C SER A 840 -7.34 -1.23 -10.30
N TYR A 841 -6.46 -0.88 -11.25
CA TYR A 841 -6.85 -0.17 -12.46
C TYR A 841 -5.80 -0.25 -13.56
N GLY A 842 -6.26 -0.17 -14.82
CA GLY A 842 -5.39 -0.24 -16.00
C GLY A 842 -4.50 0.98 -16.23
N GLY A 843 -4.68 2.05 -15.44
CA GLY A 843 -4.00 3.35 -15.57
C GLY A 843 -4.98 4.51 -15.72
N ASP A 844 -4.45 5.74 -15.62
CA ASP A 844 -5.22 6.97 -15.80
C ASP A 844 -5.01 7.52 -17.23
N TRP A 845 -6.02 7.36 -18.07
CA TRP A 845 -5.94 7.61 -19.51
C TRP A 845 -6.45 9.01 -19.86
N MET A 846 -5.64 9.76 -20.60
CA MET A 846 -6.03 11.08 -21.15
C MET A 846 -6.41 10.99 -22.64
N THR A 847 -6.30 9.80 -23.23
CA THR A 847 -6.60 9.49 -24.63
C THR A 847 -7.22 8.10 -24.72
N PRO A 848 -7.89 7.74 -25.84
CA PRO A 848 -8.50 6.42 -25.99
C PRO A 848 -7.47 5.27 -25.89
N ALA A 849 -7.92 4.14 -25.34
CA ALA A 849 -7.13 2.92 -25.20
C ALA A 849 -7.49 1.91 -26.29
N VAL A 850 -6.52 1.12 -26.77
CA VAL A 850 -6.72 0.13 -27.83
C VAL A 850 -6.08 -1.21 -27.44
N LEU A 851 -6.86 -2.27 -27.55
CA LEU A 851 -6.41 -3.66 -27.56
C LEU A 851 -6.21 -4.12 -29.02
N ASP A 852 -5.00 -4.49 -29.39
CA ASP A 852 -4.67 -5.17 -30.65
C ASP A 852 -4.54 -6.68 -30.41
N PHE A 853 -5.43 -7.49 -30.99
CA PHE A 853 -5.39 -8.95 -30.88
C PHE A 853 -4.34 -9.61 -31.79
N GLY A 854 -3.59 -8.83 -32.57
CA GLY A 854 -2.55 -9.31 -33.48
C GLY A 854 -3.07 -9.63 -34.88
N GLU A 855 -2.16 -9.73 -35.84
CA GLU A 855 -2.52 -9.88 -37.26
C GLU A 855 -3.27 -11.18 -37.57
N ASN A 856 -2.96 -12.25 -36.82
CA ASN A 856 -3.48 -13.60 -37.02
C ASN A 856 -4.82 -13.86 -36.34
N TYR A 857 -5.35 -12.92 -35.58
CA TYR A 857 -6.55 -13.12 -34.79
C TYR A 857 -7.61 -12.06 -35.05
N ARG A 858 -8.87 -12.46 -34.91
CA ARG A 858 -10.02 -11.55 -34.85
C ARG A 858 -10.90 -11.92 -33.68
N VAL A 859 -11.59 -10.94 -33.11
CA VAL A 859 -12.55 -11.12 -32.02
C VAL A 859 -13.94 -10.68 -32.47
N THR A 860 -14.94 -11.48 -32.14
CA THR A 860 -16.37 -11.11 -32.21
C THR A 860 -16.85 -10.84 -30.80
N LEU A 861 -17.68 -9.81 -30.61
CA LEU A 861 -18.19 -9.41 -29.29
C LEU A 861 -19.73 -9.44 -29.28
N THR A 862 -20.29 -9.76 -28.12
CA THR A 862 -21.74 -9.78 -27.84
C THR A 862 -22.14 -8.75 -26.79
N SER A 863 -21.32 -8.58 -25.77
CA SER A 863 -21.41 -7.53 -24.77
C SER A 863 -20.02 -7.19 -24.22
N SER A 864 -19.94 -6.10 -23.47
CA SER A 864 -18.79 -5.75 -22.65
C SER A 864 -19.26 -5.26 -21.30
N SER A 865 -18.50 -5.52 -20.23
CA SER A 865 -18.75 -4.90 -18.94
C SER A 865 -17.61 -3.99 -18.54
N PHE A 866 -17.94 -2.90 -17.84
CA PHE A 866 -16.97 -1.93 -17.33
C PHE A 866 -17.19 -1.76 -15.83
N LEU A 867 -16.11 -1.82 -15.06
CA LEU A 867 -16.10 -1.48 -13.65
C LEU A 867 -15.31 -0.19 -13.45
N ALA A 868 -15.91 0.75 -12.72
CA ALA A 868 -15.19 1.95 -12.32
C ALA A 868 -14.13 1.62 -11.27
N ARG A 869 -12.99 2.32 -11.34
CA ARG A 869 -12.05 2.35 -10.22
C ARG A 869 -12.76 2.93 -8.99
N THR A 870 -12.65 2.24 -7.86
CA THR A 870 -13.12 2.75 -6.56
C THR A 870 -12.57 4.15 -6.34
N GLY A 871 -13.43 5.10 -5.93
CA GLY A 871 -13.06 6.52 -5.84
C GLY A 871 -13.50 7.38 -7.01
N PHE A 872 -13.78 6.78 -8.19
CA PHE A 872 -13.79 7.52 -9.45
C PHE A 872 -14.86 7.10 -10.47
N PRO A 873 -16.15 6.95 -10.10
CA PRO A 873 -17.21 6.56 -11.04
C PRO A 873 -17.44 7.56 -12.17
N ASN A 874 -17.04 8.82 -11.97
CA ASN A 874 -17.12 9.84 -13.02
C ASN A 874 -16.10 9.62 -14.15
N ARG A 875 -15.00 8.89 -13.89
CA ARG A 875 -13.93 8.61 -14.87
C ARG A 875 -14.29 7.50 -15.85
N THR A 876 -15.30 6.67 -15.56
CA THR A 876 -15.81 5.66 -16.51
C THR A 876 -17.09 6.09 -17.19
N GLN A 877 -17.79 7.11 -16.69
CA GLN A 877 -19.03 7.64 -17.28
C GLN A 877 -18.81 8.01 -18.75
N GLY A 878 -19.68 7.54 -19.64
CA GLY A 878 -19.63 7.87 -21.06
C GLY A 878 -18.77 6.93 -21.92
N ALA A 879 -18.32 5.78 -21.38
CA ALA A 879 -17.49 4.83 -22.10
C ALA A 879 -18.23 4.06 -23.19
N ASN A 880 -17.54 3.80 -24.30
CA ASN A 880 -18.00 3.03 -25.47
C ASN A 880 -16.87 2.15 -26.03
N LEU A 881 -17.24 1.12 -26.78
CA LEU A 881 -16.30 0.32 -27.59
C LEU A 881 -16.41 0.62 -29.07
N TYR A 882 -15.27 0.52 -29.75
CA TYR A 882 -15.14 0.66 -31.19
C TYR A 882 -14.31 -0.48 -31.79
N GLY A 883 -14.72 -1.02 -32.93
CA GLY A 883 -14.03 -2.08 -33.66
C GLY A 883 -13.30 -1.54 -34.89
N SER A 884 -12.11 -2.08 -35.19
CA SER A 884 -11.36 -1.79 -36.41
C SER A 884 -10.56 -3.00 -36.91
N ASN A 885 -10.22 -2.99 -38.20
CA ASN A 885 -9.28 -3.93 -38.82
C ASN A 885 -7.99 -3.25 -39.34
N ASP A 886 -7.91 -1.92 -39.31
CA ASP A 886 -6.78 -1.13 -39.82
C ASP A 886 -6.22 -0.10 -38.80
N ALA A 887 -6.82 -0.04 -37.60
CA ALA A 887 -6.54 0.92 -36.53
C ALA A 887 -6.73 2.40 -36.92
N LYS A 888 -7.39 2.68 -38.03
CA LYS A 888 -7.65 4.03 -38.56
C LYS A 888 -9.14 4.29 -38.68
N THR A 889 -9.86 3.33 -39.23
CA THR A 889 -11.31 3.38 -39.42
C THR A 889 -11.99 2.65 -38.27
N TRP A 890 -12.76 3.38 -37.47
CA TRP A 890 -13.38 2.87 -36.26
C TRP A 890 -14.90 2.81 -36.40
N THR A 891 -15.49 1.66 -36.10
CA THR A 891 -16.95 1.46 -36.06
C THR A 891 -17.40 1.39 -34.61
N LYS A 892 -18.37 2.21 -34.21
CA LYS A 892 -18.94 2.14 -32.85
C LYS A 892 -19.67 0.80 -32.67
N LEU A 893 -19.37 0.10 -31.57
CA LEU A 893 -19.92 -1.22 -31.29
C LEU A 893 -21.04 -1.18 -30.23
N THR A 894 -20.97 -0.27 -29.27
CA THR A 894 -21.91 -0.21 -28.13
C THR A 894 -23.16 0.61 -28.44
N THR A 895 -24.32 0.18 -27.92
CA THR A 895 -25.61 0.88 -28.10
C THR A 895 -25.90 1.95 -27.05
N THR A 896 -25.29 1.84 -25.87
CA THR A 896 -25.45 2.76 -24.74
C THR A 896 -24.08 3.07 -24.11
N THR A 897 -23.97 4.18 -23.40
CA THR A 897 -22.80 4.52 -22.60
C THR A 897 -22.96 4.04 -21.15
N THR A 898 -21.83 3.85 -20.48
CA THR A 898 -21.77 3.71 -19.02
C THR A 898 -22.22 5.00 -18.32
N LYS A 899 -22.78 4.85 -17.12
CA LYS A 899 -23.20 5.93 -16.22
C LYS A 899 -22.18 6.12 -15.10
N ARG A 900 -22.31 7.20 -14.32
CA ARG A 900 -21.58 7.41 -13.07
C ARG A 900 -22.07 6.40 -12.03
N ASP A 901 -21.44 5.24 -11.99
CA ASP A 901 -21.79 4.14 -11.09
C ASP A 901 -20.50 3.36 -10.73
N ASN A 902 -20.40 2.93 -9.48
CA ASN A 902 -19.30 2.13 -8.96
C ASN A 902 -19.52 0.62 -9.20
N GLN A 903 -20.65 0.22 -9.80
CA GLN A 903 -20.93 -1.17 -10.16
C GLN A 903 -20.43 -1.55 -11.54
N MET A 904 -20.27 -2.87 -11.73
CA MET A 904 -20.03 -3.46 -13.03
C MET A 904 -21.22 -3.17 -13.95
N GLN A 905 -20.96 -2.46 -15.04
CA GLN A 905 -21.98 -2.05 -16.00
C GLN A 905 -21.81 -2.82 -17.30
N THR A 906 -22.74 -3.72 -17.60
CA THR A 906 -22.78 -4.42 -18.88
C THR A 906 -23.44 -3.56 -19.95
N VAL A 907 -22.71 -3.33 -21.02
CA VAL A 907 -23.14 -2.62 -22.23
C VAL A 907 -23.25 -3.63 -23.38
N ALA A 908 -24.40 -3.66 -24.04
CA ALA A 908 -24.62 -4.53 -25.19
C ALA A 908 -23.87 -4.03 -26.43
N ILE A 909 -23.38 -4.98 -27.24
CA ILE A 909 -22.92 -4.69 -28.60
C ILE A 909 -24.15 -4.64 -29.51
N ASP A 910 -24.19 -3.62 -30.38
CA ASP A 910 -25.23 -3.45 -31.40
C ASP A 910 -25.38 -4.75 -32.19
N GLN A 911 -26.62 -5.22 -32.29
CA GLN A 911 -26.95 -6.48 -32.97
C GLN A 911 -26.44 -6.50 -34.42
N ALA A 912 -26.36 -5.36 -35.11
CA ALA A 912 -25.79 -5.25 -36.45
C ALA A 912 -24.26 -5.45 -36.49
N GLN A 913 -23.59 -5.26 -35.35
CA GLN A 913 -22.14 -5.47 -35.19
C GLN A 913 -21.81 -6.84 -34.58
N GLN A 914 -22.79 -7.53 -33.97
CA GLN A 914 -22.60 -8.88 -33.46
C GLN A 914 -22.24 -9.85 -34.60
N GLY A 915 -21.21 -10.66 -34.39
CA GLY A 915 -20.68 -11.59 -35.39
C GLY A 915 -19.69 -10.98 -36.40
N ILE A 916 -19.49 -9.66 -36.41
CA ILE A 916 -18.41 -9.03 -37.18
C ILE A 916 -17.11 -9.16 -36.38
N ALA A 917 -16.07 -9.69 -37.04
CA ALA A 917 -14.79 -9.98 -36.40
C ALA A 917 -13.79 -8.83 -36.62
N TYR A 918 -13.24 -8.29 -35.53
CA TYR A 918 -12.30 -7.16 -35.53
C TYR A 918 -10.92 -7.56 -34.99
N ARG A 919 -9.86 -6.91 -35.48
CA ARG A 919 -8.51 -7.05 -34.91
C ARG A 919 -8.30 -6.14 -33.72
N TYR A 920 -8.83 -4.92 -33.79
CA TYR A 920 -8.61 -3.89 -32.78
C TYR A 920 -9.92 -3.56 -32.09
N ILE A 921 -9.88 -3.46 -30.76
CA ILE A 921 -10.97 -2.95 -29.92
C ILE A 921 -10.47 -1.70 -29.21
N LYS A 922 -11.13 -0.56 -29.45
CA LYS A 922 -10.82 0.72 -28.80
C LYS A 922 -11.85 1.04 -27.73
N ILE A 923 -11.37 1.42 -26.56
CA ILE A 923 -12.13 1.95 -25.43
C ILE A 923 -12.00 3.47 -25.44
N GLN A 924 -13.13 4.17 -25.42
CA GLN A 924 -13.17 5.63 -25.49
C GLN A 924 -14.31 6.17 -24.63
N VAL A 925 -14.04 7.23 -23.87
CA VAL A 925 -15.07 8.00 -23.15
C VAL A 925 -15.52 9.15 -24.03
N ASP A 926 -16.74 9.06 -24.56
CA ASP A 926 -17.31 10.07 -25.47
C ASP A 926 -18.07 11.16 -24.72
N GLU A 927 -18.64 10.82 -23.56
CA GLU A 927 -19.49 11.71 -22.74
C GLU A 927 -18.96 11.73 -21.29
N PRO A 928 -17.81 12.37 -21.03
CA PRO A 928 -17.17 12.34 -19.72
C PRO A 928 -18.05 12.97 -18.64
N GLY A 929 -18.01 12.40 -17.44
CA GLY A 929 -18.64 12.99 -16.26
C GLY A 929 -17.99 14.30 -15.83
N GLU A 930 -18.67 15.04 -14.94
CA GLU A 930 -18.06 16.20 -14.28
C GLU A 930 -16.75 15.81 -13.56
N PRO A 931 -15.63 16.54 -13.79
CA PRO A 931 -14.35 16.24 -13.17
C PRO A 931 -14.42 16.35 -11.64
N THR A 932 -13.83 15.39 -10.94
CA THR A 932 -13.64 15.45 -9.48
C THR A 932 -12.56 16.46 -9.09
N ASP A 933 -11.55 16.66 -9.96
CA ASP A 933 -10.56 17.73 -9.87
C ASP A 933 -10.62 18.61 -11.15
N PRO A 934 -10.90 19.91 -11.03
CA PRO A 934 -10.87 20.85 -12.16
C PRO A 934 -9.53 20.93 -12.90
N ALA A 935 -8.41 20.54 -12.27
CA ALA A 935 -7.10 20.49 -12.91
C ALA A 935 -6.94 19.31 -13.89
N TRP A 936 -7.78 18.28 -13.78
CA TRP A 936 -7.71 17.05 -14.60
C TRP A 936 -9.03 16.72 -15.32
N PRO A 937 -9.51 17.58 -16.24
CA PRO A 937 -10.75 17.32 -16.95
C PRO A 937 -10.60 16.15 -17.94
N GLY A 938 -11.58 15.23 -17.94
CA GLY A 938 -11.72 14.19 -18.96
C GLY A 938 -10.78 12.98 -18.83
N ILE A 939 -10.17 12.79 -17.65
CA ILE A 939 -9.37 11.60 -17.34
C ILE A 939 -10.27 10.35 -17.21
N ALA A 940 -9.86 9.23 -17.81
CA ALA A 940 -10.56 7.95 -17.76
C ALA A 940 -9.77 6.90 -16.97
N SER A 941 -10.45 6.10 -16.15
CA SER A 941 -9.81 5.11 -15.27
C SER A 941 -10.78 3.97 -15.02
N PHE A 942 -10.37 2.74 -15.31
CA PHE A 942 -11.22 1.54 -15.22
C PHE A 942 -10.55 0.55 -14.27
N ALA A 943 -11.33 -0.02 -13.36
CA ALA A 943 -10.90 -1.17 -12.57
C ALA A 943 -10.88 -2.40 -13.47
N ASP A 944 -12.02 -2.77 -14.06
CA ASP A 944 -12.13 -3.90 -14.98
C ASP A 944 -12.81 -3.54 -16.30
N ILE A 945 -12.46 -4.30 -17.34
CA ILE A 945 -13.14 -4.32 -18.63
C ILE A 945 -13.29 -5.77 -19.07
N HIS A 946 -14.51 -6.29 -19.07
CA HIS A 946 -14.78 -7.67 -19.49
C HIS A 946 -15.33 -7.70 -20.92
N LEU A 947 -14.77 -8.56 -21.77
CA LEU A 947 -15.17 -8.68 -23.17
C LEU A 947 -15.84 -10.04 -23.41
N PHE A 948 -17.15 -10.05 -23.67
CA PHE A 948 -17.90 -11.27 -23.93
C PHE A 948 -17.90 -11.57 -25.42
N GLY A 949 -17.12 -12.57 -25.81
CA GLY A 949 -16.87 -12.82 -27.22
C GLY A 949 -16.02 -14.05 -27.51
N THR A 950 -15.68 -14.21 -28.78
CA THR A 950 -14.85 -15.32 -29.24
C THR A 950 -13.75 -14.81 -30.16
N ARG A 951 -12.51 -15.17 -29.83
CA ARG A 951 -11.32 -15.01 -30.66
C ARG A 951 -11.18 -16.18 -31.63
N THR A 952 -10.88 -15.88 -32.89
CA THR A 952 -10.70 -16.84 -33.98
C THR A 952 -9.38 -16.59 -34.70
N GLU A 953 -8.73 -17.65 -35.17
CA GLU A 953 -7.55 -17.57 -36.04
C GLU A 953 -7.95 -17.26 -37.49
N VAL A 954 -7.27 -16.28 -38.09
CA VAL A 954 -7.37 -15.96 -39.52
C VAL A 954 -6.58 -16.98 -40.35
N THR A 955 -5.38 -17.34 -39.88
CA THR A 955 -4.51 -18.35 -40.50
C THR A 955 -4.24 -19.46 -39.49
N LYS A 956 -4.40 -20.72 -39.91
CA LYS A 956 -4.18 -21.90 -39.07
C LYS A 956 -2.90 -22.63 -39.46
N ASP A 957 -2.14 -23.07 -38.47
CA ASP A 957 -1.04 -24.01 -38.67
C ASP A 957 -1.60 -25.44 -38.82
N ALA A 958 -1.40 -26.04 -40.00
CA ALA A 958 -1.84 -27.40 -40.28
C ALA A 958 -1.21 -28.43 -39.31
N ALA A 959 0.02 -28.20 -38.85
CA ALA A 959 0.70 -29.07 -37.90
C ALA A 959 0.04 -29.06 -36.50
N GLY A 960 -0.80 -28.06 -36.21
CA GLY A 960 -1.59 -27.95 -34.98
C GLY A 960 -3.01 -28.51 -35.07
N SER A 961 -3.41 -29.09 -36.20
CA SER A 961 -4.80 -29.55 -36.42
C SER A 961 -5.17 -30.86 -35.71
N THR A 962 -4.21 -31.51 -35.05
CA THR A 962 -4.42 -32.78 -34.33
C THR A 962 -3.84 -32.68 -32.93
N ARG A 963 -4.37 -33.45 -31.97
CA ARG A 963 -3.82 -33.56 -30.62
C ARG A 963 -3.02 -34.86 -30.46
N PRO A 964 -1.98 -34.89 -29.61
CA PRO A 964 -1.31 -36.12 -29.21
C PRO A 964 -2.30 -37.12 -28.60
N LYS A 965 -2.07 -38.42 -28.81
CA LYS A 965 -2.93 -39.51 -28.31
C LYS A 965 -2.20 -40.32 -27.26
N LEU A 966 -2.92 -40.84 -26.27
CA LEU A 966 -2.38 -41.82 -25.34
C LEU A 966 -1.96 -43.09 -26.08
N LEU A 967 -0.85 -43.68 -25.65
CA LEU A 967 -0.30 -44.93 -26.14
C LEU A 967 -0.80 -46.10 -25.29
N SER A 968 -0.89 -47.29 -25.88
CA SER A 968 -1.16 -48.53 -25.15
C SER A 968 0.02 -48.86 -24.23
N GLU A 969 -0.24 -49.12 -22.94
CA GLU A 969 0.82 -49.55 -22.02
C GLU A 969 1.42 -50.90 -22.46
N PRO A 970 2.75 -51.08 -22.39
CA PRO A 970 3.37 -52.36 -22.69
C PRO A 970 2.88 -53.42 -21.69
N SER A 971 2.44 -54.57 -22.20
CA SER A 971 2.10 -55.72 -21.37
C SER A 971 3.35 -56.19 -20.61
N GLN A 972 3.40 -56.01 -19.28
CA GLN A 972 4.53 -56.48 -18.48
C GLN A 972 4.39 -57.95 -18.07
N PRO A 973 5.50 -58.72 -18.01
CA PRO A 973 5.60 -59.90 -17.17
C PRO A 973 5.54 -59.51 -15.70
N ALA A 974 4.97 -60.36 -14.85
CA ALA A 974 4.86 -60.14 -13.41
C ALA A 974 6.23 -59.77 -12.79
N LEU A 975 6.28 -58.64 -12.10
CA LEU A 975 7.33 -58.39 -11.12
C LEU A 975 7.01 -59.28 -9.91
N ASP A 976 7.95 -60.16 -9.54
CA ASP A 976 7.81 -60.98 -8.35
C ASP A 976 7.61 -60.08 -7.13
N ASP A 977 6.48 -60.30 -6.47
CA ASP A 977 6.18 -59.78 -5.15
C ASP A 977 7.19 -60.39 -4.15
N HIS A 978 8.22 -59.61 -3.81
CA HIS A 978 9.09 -59.89 -2.67
C HIS A 978 8.54 -59.33 -1.36
N SER A 979 7.22 -59.40 -1.14
CA SER A 979 6.64 -59.36 0.21
C SER A 979 6.91 -60.68 0.95
N THR A 980 8.18 -60.97 1.21
CA THR A 980 8.51 -61.87 2.31
C THR A 980 8.17 -61.17 3.61
N ASN A 981 7.10 -61.67 4.23
CA ASN A 981 6.71 -61.48 5.62
C ASN A 981 7.90 -61.13 6.53
N GLN A 982 7.85 -59.95 7.15
CA GLN A 982 8.50 -59.79 8.45
C GLN A 982 7.73 -60.66 9.44
N THR A 983 8.37 -61.76 9.84
CA THR A 983 8.04 -62.54 11.02
C THR A 983 8.05 -61.65 12.26
N GLU A 984 6.88 -61.38 12.81
CA GLU A 984 6.72 -61.19 14.25
C GLU A 984 6.97 -62.54 14.95
N VAL A 985 7.68 -62.44 16.07
CA VAL A 985 8.02 -63.52 16.98
C VAL A 985 6.73 -64.14 17.55
N THR A 986 6.56 -65.45 17.36
CA THR A 986 5.53 -66.22 18.07
C THR A 986 6.10 -66.85 19.33
N ASN A 987 5.25 -66.97 20.37
CA ASN A 987 5.24 -68.13 21.27
C ASN A 987 3.89 -68.21 22.02
N PRO A 988 3.44 -69.40 22.49
CA PRO A 988 2.59 -70.25 21.64
C PRO A 988 1.32 -70.82 22.33
N THR A 989 0.58 -71.61 21.55
CA THR A 989 -0.36 -72.70 21.91
C THR A 989 -1.82 -72.39 22.30
N LYS A 990 -2.77 -72.72 21.41
CA LYS A 990 -3.56 -73.98 21.42
C LYS A 990 -4.68 -73.93 20.36
N LYS A 991 -4.76 -74.97 19.54
CA LYS A 991 -5.96 -75.41 18.79
C LYS A 991 -6.72 -76.43 19.70
N PRO A 992 -8.01 -76.75 19.49
CA PRO A 992 -8.45 -77.40 18.25
C PRO A 992 -9.88 -77.11 17.74
N SER A 993 -10.14 -77.69 16.56
CA SER A 993 -11.41 -78.18 16.01
C SER A 993 -12.29 -77.27 15.11
N GLN A 994 -12.40 -77.75 13.87
CA GLN A 994 -13.39 -77.57 12.80
C GLN A 994 -14.72 -78.30 13.15
N PRO A 995 -15.78 -78.37 12.29
CA PRO A 995 -16.06 -77.69 11.00
C PRO A 995 -17.54 -77.23 10.81
N THR A 996 -17.87 -76.84 9.57
CA THR A 996 -19.19 -76.80 8.87
C THR A 996 -19.93 -75.45 8.89
N GLY A 997 -20.44 -74.90 7.79
CA GLY A 997 -20.52 -75.40 6.41
C GLY A 997 -21.03 -74.36 5.40
N SER A 998 -20.99 -74.79 4.13
CA SER A 998 -21.86 -74.47 2.97
C SER A 998 -22.18 -73.00 2.68
N ASP A 999 -21.62 -72.46 1.60
CA ASP A 999 -22.21 -72.42 0.24
C ASP A 999 -23.00 -71.11 0.06
N ALA A 1000 -22.51 -70.13 -0.70
CA ALA A 1000 -22.29 -70.09 -2.15
C ALA A 1000 -23.43 -69.34 -2.86
N SER A 1001 -23.00 -68.40 -3.70
CA SER A 1001 -23.62 -68.06 -4.99
C SER A 1001 -24.92 -67.22 -4.96
N PHE A 1002 -25.20 -66.31 -5.90
CA PHE A 1002 -24.49 -65.68 -7.00
C PHE A 1002 -25.44 -64.60 -7.57
N ASN A 1003 -24.86 -63.63 -8.27
CA ASN A 1003 -25.37 -62.88 -9.43
C ASN A 1003 -26.46 -61.78 -9.33
N HIS A 1004 -25.97 -60.56 -9.61
CA HIS A 1004 -26.33 -59.65 -10.71
C HIS A 1004 -27.65 -59.83 -11.49
N GLY A 1005 -28.33 -58.69 -11.67
CA GLY A 1005 -29.26 -58.45 -12.78
C GLY A 1005 -29.73 -57.00 -12.84
N GLN A 1006 -29.33 -56.28 -13.89
CA GLN A 1006 -29.73 -54.93 -14.28
C GLN A 1006 -31.22 -54.83 -14.66
N SER A 1007 -31.84 -53.63 -14.61
CA SER A 1007 -32.25 -52.85 -15.81
C SER A 1007 -33.17 -51.65 -15.49
N THR A 1008 -32.77 -50.47 -15.99
CA THR A 1008 -33.52 -49.41 -16.70
C THR A 1008 -35.00 -49.08 -16.40
N ALA A 1009 -35.20 -47.81 -15.99
CA ALA A 1009 -36.05 -46.74 -16.56
C ALA A 1009 -37.53 -46.98 -16.91
N ALA A 1010 -38.42 -46.11 -16.37
CA ALA A 1010 -39.47 -45.39 -17.11
C ALA A 1010 -40.16 -44.31 -16.24
N SER A 1011 -40.62 -43.25 -16.89
CA SER A 1011 -41.16 -41.99 -16.36
C SER A 1011 -42.70 -41.95 -16.25
N ARG A 1012 -43.20 -40.78 -15.79
CA ARG A 1012 -44.58 -40.23 -15.73
C ARG A 1012 -45.10 -40.16 -14.29
N GLY A 1013 -45.68 -39.07 -13.78
CA GLY A 1013 -46.16 -37.82 -14.37
C GLY A 1013 -47.51 -37.44 -13.72
N HIS A 1014 -47.59 -36.19 -13.27
CA HIS A 1014 -48.79 -35.35 -13.06
C HIS A 1014 -49.58 -35.30 -11.73
N ASN A 1015 -49.55 -34.05 -11.20
CA ASN A 1015 -50.65 -33.13 -10.84
C ASN A 1015 -51.46 -33.30 -9.54
N HIS A 1016 -51.30 -32.29 -8.66
CA HIS A 1016 -52.28 -31.32 -8.07
C HIS A 1016 -53.71 -31.80 -7.64
N PRO A 1017 -54.44 -31.13 -6.70
CA PRO A 1017 -54.50 -29.66 -6.51
C PRO A 1017 -54.70 -29.17 -5.03
N SER A 1018 -55.11 -27.91 -4.95
CA SER A 1018 -55.06 -26.85 -3.93
C SER A 1018 -56.27 -26.66 -2.98
N ALA A 1019 -56.06 -25.72 -2.02
CA ALA A 1019 -57.02 -24.85 -1.28
C ALA A 1019 -57.77 -25.50 -0.09
N ASP A 1020 -58.07 -24.84 1.04
CA ASP A 1020 -58.55 -23.46 1.23
C ASP A 1020 -58.52 -22.97 2.72
N GLN A 1021 -58.40 -21.64 2.88
CA GLN A 1021 -59.02 -20.66 3.80
C GLN A 1021 -59.11 -20.66 5.36
N SER A 1022 -58.92 -19.41 5.84
CA SER A 1022 -59.60 -18.66 6.95
C SER A 1022 -59.04 -18.80 8.37
N SER A 1023 -59.10 -17.84 9.31
CA SER A 1023 -59.18 -16.35 9.40
C SER A 1023 -59.28 -16.05 10.92
N ILE A 1024 -58.80 -14.90 11.44
CA ILE A 1024 -59.41 -14.10 12.52
C ILE A 1024 -58.58 -12.82 12.81
N LYS A 1025 -59.33 -11.74 13.09
CA LYS A 1025 -58.99 -10.32 13.28
C LYS A 1025 -58.65 -9.95 14.73
N ALA A 1026 -57.98 -8.79 14.93
CA ALA A 1026 -58.41 -7.73 15.88
C ALA A 1026 -57.77 -6.37 15.55
N GLU A 1027 -58.57 -5.30 15.65
CA GLU A 1027 -58.30 -3.89 15.29
C GLU A 1027 -57.80 -3.04 16.46
N ALA A 1028 -57.11 -1.91 16.19
CA ALA A 1028 -57.36 -0.62 16.84
C ALA A 1028 -56.90 0.60 15.99
N LYS A 1029 -57.85 1.54 15.84
CA LYS A 1029 -57.89 2.86 15.15
C LYS A 1029 -56.99 3.91 15.86
N SER A 1030 -56.66 5.13 15.43
CA SER A 1030 -56.95 6.12 14.35
C SER A 1030 -55.93 7.28 14.55
N LYS A 1031 -55.53 8.12 13.60
CA LYS A 1031 -56.25 9.31 13.09
C LYS A 1031 -55.41 9.99 11.98
N LYS A 1032 -56.07 10.43 10.91
CA LYS A 1032 -55.60 11.50 9.99
C LYS A 1032 -56.05 12.87 10.53
N PRO A 1033 -55.44 13.98 10.06
CA PRO A 1033 -56.18 14.77 9.07
C PRO A 1033 -55.38 15.30 7.87
N ALA A 1034 -56.17 15.44 6.80
CA ALA A 1034 -56.13 16.11 5.50
C ALA A 1034 -55.22 17.36 5.20
N PRO A 1035 -55.13 17.77 3.91
CA PRO A 1035 -53.98 18.46 3.29
C PRO A 1035 -54.22 19.96 3.02
N ILE A 1036 -53.14 20.74 2.79
CA ILE A 1036 -53.24 22.13 2.32
C ILE A 1036 -52.30 22.42 1.13
N LYS A 1037 -52.96 22.59 -0.02
CA LYS A 1037 -52.71 23.43 -1.20
C LYS A 1037 -51.31 24.01 -1.45
N ALA A 1038 -50.80 23.61 -2.62
CA ALA A 1038 -49.84 24.35 -3.42
C ALA A 1038 -50.34 25.75 -3.81
N ASN A 1039 -49.48 26.76 -3.68
CA ASN A 1039 -49.56 28.00 -4.43
C ASN A 1039 -48.29 28.12 -5.28
N ARG A 1040 -48.46 27.87 -6.59
CA ARG A 1040 -47.51 28.26 -7.63
C ARG A 1040 -47.75 29.74 -7.94
N THR A 1041 -46.74 30.56 -7.76
CA THR A 1041 -46.61 31.83 -8.49
C THR A 1041 -45.32 31.78 -9.28
N SER A 1042 -45.49 31.67 -10.60
CA SER A 1042 -44.49 31.81 -11.63
C SER A 1042 -43.95 33.24 -11.71
N VAL A 1043 -42.63 33.42 -11.76
CA VAL A 1043 -42.02 34.57 -12.45
C VAL A 1043 -40.84 34.09 -13.29
N LYS A 1044 -40.87 34.56 -14.53
CA LYS A 1044 -40.05 34.31 -15.72
C LYS A 1044 -38.53 34.32 -15.49
N GLN A 1045 -37.84 33.33 -16.06
CA GLN A 1045 -36.42 33.41 -16.40
C GLN A 1045 -36.26 34.20 -17.71
N ASP A 1046 -35.61 35.36 -17.63
CA ASP A 1046 -35.08 36.06 -18.79
C ASP A 1046 -33.78 35.40 -19.27
N LYS A 1047 -33.74 35.12 -20.57
CA LYS A 1047 -32.54 34.74 -21.31
C LYS A 1047 -31.71 35.99 -21.59
N HIS A 1048 -30.45 36.02 -21.18
CA HIS A 1048 -29.44 36.84 -21.85
C HIS A 1048 -28.08 36.15 -21.99
N ALA A 1049 -27.85 35.69 -23.23
CA ALA A 1049 -26.62 35.76 -24.02
C ALA A 1049 -25.26 35.81 -23.30
N ARG A 1050 -24.52 34.69 -23.35
CA ARG A 1050 -23.05 34.70 -23.28
C ARG A 1050 -22.50 35.23 -24.61
N LYS A 1051 -21.91 36.43 -24.59
CA LYS A 1051 -21.09 36.96 -25.69
C LYS A 1051 -19.72 36.29 -25.66
N ALA A 1052 -19.30 35.84 -26.84
CA ALA A 1052 -17.97 35.36 -27.16
C ALA A 1052 -16.92 36.46 -27.01
N TYR A 1053 -15.70 36.08 -26.60
CA TYR A 1053 -14.48 36.87 -26.82
C TYR A 1053 -13.53 36.09 -27.76
N PRO A 1054 -12.77 36.80 -28.62
CA PRO A 1054 -12.22 36.26 -29.85
C PRO A 1054 -10.82 35.66 -29.71
N GLN A 1055 -10.51 34.74 -30.63
CA GLN A 1055 -9.16 34.31 -30.98
C GLN A 1055 -8.45 35.34 -31.84
N THR A 1056 -7.18 35.61 -31.52
CA THR A 1056 -6.09 36.08 -32.41
C THR A 1056 -4.79 35.58 -31.74
N GLY A 1057 -3.94 34.69 -32.29
CA GLY A 1057 -3.07 34.87 -33.46
C GLY A 1057 -2.10 36.03 -33.19
N GLU A 1058 -0.78 35.91 -32.95
CA GLU A 1058 0.31 35.34 -33.76
C GLU A 1058 1.59 35.22 -32.90
N SER A 1059 2.24 34.06 -32.82
CA SER A 1059 3.57 33.72 -33.37
C SER A 1059 4.69 34.77 -33.34
N HIS A 1060 5.68 34.58 -32.44
CA HIS A 1060 7.10 34.83 -32.76
C HIS A 1060 8.01 33.81 -32.06
N ARG A 1061 8.80 33.12 -32.88
CA ARG A 1061 9.83 32.13 -32.50
C ARG A 1061 11.09 32.84 -31.98
N LEU A 1062 11.64 32.37 -30.86
CA LEU A 1062 13.07 32.48 -30.57
C LEU A 1062 13.61 31.09 -30.17
N THR A 1063 14.45 30.53 -31.03
CA THR A 1063 15.22 29.30 -30.82
C THR A 1063 16.50 29.62 -30.03
N TYR A 1064 16.68 29.01 -28.87
CA TYR A 1064 18.00 28.86 -28.23
C TYR A 1064 18.22 27.38 -27.85
N SER A 1065 19.24 26.77 -28.44
CA SER A 1065 19.63 25.38 -28.20
C SER A 1065 20.55 25.26 -26.96
N ILE A 1066 20.05 24.66 -25.89
CA ILE A 1066 20.81 24.34 -24.66
C ILE A 1066 21.52 22.97 -24.82
N ALA A 1067 22.37 22.85 -25.85
CA ALA A 1067 23.16 21.62 -26.07
C ALA A 1067 24.69 21.87 -26.07
N GLY A 1068 25.14 23.12 -26.18
CA GLY A 1068 26.56 23.46 -26.23
C GLY A 1068 27.24 23.72 -24.87
N LEU A 1069 26.48 24.04 -23.81
CA LEU A 1069 27.05 24.48 -22.52
C LEU A 1069 27.38 23.33 -21.54
N LEU A 1070 26.81 22.15 -21.71
CA LEU A 1070 27.08 21.01 -20.82
C LEU A 1070 28.39 20.27 -21.12
N ILE A 1071 28.92 20.36 -22.33
CA ILE A 1071 30.15 19.63 -22.72
C ILE A 1071 31.43 20.37 -22.23
N ALA A 1072 31.36 21.70 -22.07
CA ALA A 1072 32.47 22.50 -21.57
C ALA A 1072 32.69 22.38 -20.05
N ALA A 1073 31.61 22.25 -19.25
CA ALA A 1073 31.69 22.17 -17.80
C ALA A 1073 32.29 20.83 -17.31
N VAL A 1074 32.00 19.73 -18.00
CA VAL A 1074 32.51 18.39 -17.64
C VAL A 1074 34.01 18.25 -17.96
N SER A 1075 34.49 18.93 -19.00
CA SER A 1075 35.90 18.91 -19.40
C SER A 1075 36.80 19.70 -18.42
N ALA A 1076 36.27 20.77 -17.80
CA ALA A 1076 37.00 21.56 -16.81
C ALA A 1076 37.15 20.83 -15.46
N LEU A 1077 36.14 20.07 -15.02
CA LEU A 1077 36.20 19.28 -13.77
C LEU A 1077 37.16 18.08 -13.86
N LEU A 1078 37.30 17.47 -15.04
CA LEU A 1078 38.25 16.37 -15.28
C LEU A 1078 39.72 16.83 -15.33
N MET A 1079 40.00 18.09 -15.70
CA MET A 1079 41.35 18.66 -15.63
C MET A 1079 41.78 18.99 -14.20
N ILE A 1080 40.87 19.48 -13.34
CA ILE A 1080 41.19 19.82 -11.93
C ILE A 1080 41.47 18.55 -11.11
N ALA A 1081 40.81 17.44 -11.42
CA ALA A 1081 41.05 16.14 -10.75
C ALA A 1081 42.39 15.49 -11.14
N ARG A 1082 42.95 15.78 -12.31
CA ARG A 1082 44.26 15.24 -12.75
C ARG A 1082 45.46 16.00 -12.19
N VAL A 1083 45.33 17.30 -11.89
CA VAL A 1083 46.45 18.10 -11.33
C VAL A 1083 46.68 17.83 -9.83
N LYS A 1084 45.66 17.40 -9.07
CA LYS A 1084 45.79 17.06 -7.64
C LYS A 1084 46.41 15.68 -7.35
N ARG A 1085 46.63 14.83 -8.37
CA ARG A 1085 47.26 13.50 -8.22
C ARG A 1085 48.75 13.45 -8.57
N ALA A 1086 49.35 14.58 -8.94
CA ALA A 1086 50.77 14.67 -9.31
C ALA A 1086 51.65 15.42 -8.29
N ASN A 1087 51.11 15.79 -7.11
CA ASN A 1087 51.87 16.38 -6.01
C ASN A 1087 51.45 15.79 -4.65
N ARG A 1088 51.50 14.45 -4.54
CA ARG A 1088 51.68 13.69 -3.29
C ARG A 1088 52.44 12.41 -3.60
#